data_AF-A0A8D0BEZ0-F1
#
_entry.id   AF-A0A8D0BEZ0-F1
#
_cell.length_a   1.000
_cell.length_b   1.000
_cell.length_c   1.000
_cell.angle_alpha   90.00
_cell.angle_beta   90.00
_cell.angle_gamma   90.00
#
_symmetry.space_group_name_H-M   'P 1'
#
loop_
_entity.id
_entity.type
_entity.pdbx_description
1 polymer ?
#
loop_
_entity_poly.entity_id
_entity_poly.type
_entity_poly.pdbx_seq_one_letter_code
_entity_poly.pdbx_strand_id
1 'polypeptide(L)'
;MASAEEEQWGIEDINQQLKQEGVDTTAPVVEQLCCVWRLFLQSREELRAAAGELQKLEELKAEEMREVENYVGHVRSLTEARDALAAQFERENQQLRMEFTQLQLEQESQRKEVEEILEQENLLEIAHSTPSEQVTYLLVERSTLFEKIQELEQKLGSLSCLESLYTARLQSHAEELARESALHKGAEKDLDETTRSLQMAYSEIQSLTRELDVQKEKAETGLSVAETLKGEVRKEKAQEFNLYVEEEVLALRNRIGAPVSEARMFSDQDKTEAKAEEETILDEATSDNESNKNLHHRCRRVIEAMERQNSQLLHKLCKLEKEDEDLVERNEELESLLGAAQNRIKGEQERFECEVGELQRKVSELTQECEKLKQMAADEKKTGEKLLATRRTCTELLAKERILEDKLSRQGEEKEQLCAKLSESNEKLEELEKQVKRNQEEKKLLQKENTELRKDLCALQHQFSNTVTERKTHEELSPGNSHSCKPPIPMRNNNDDVKQSLPEEKPHHVQQAELEELRQEIQQVQHLSGRAEEELQHERERNLELKKSNIFLQQENIKIKAELLKLSGSSKLRAKETQLARKFAELQVQCQQQEARLQVLEDEKKALFDEHLQCQKYNQKLAEQVQALQTEKETLLEEFGQILKQVDISVRKHNDRCLRHKAKLRRAKEAFISGVKQRDWCIRNLEDDVKLAKCQVEKDRLLICQVTTENEGLLQEKRKLFQQVHDLAETERNSKQALSTVQSRARLLDEENQRLHERILQLTSHIGNLESALRSIRNHSLEELKSIGFSGCQVQSKILSLPSARFSIASLSDFCGPLKAVDDGKLDEPVKGPPLLFQPLEIGYLNMASLSNTSDFLKEKPSQHFFCDHG
;
A
#
# COMPACT_ATOMS: atom_id res chain seq x y z
N MET A 1 -20.70 12.97 78.75
CA MET A 1 -20.41 14.38 78.41
C MET A 1 -20.49 14.52 76.91
N ALA A 2 -19.57 13.94 76.11
CA ALA A 2 -19.63 13.93 74.64
C ALA A 2 -21.04 13.90 74.01
N SER A 3 -21.85 12.86 74.28
CA SER A 3 -23.22 12.75 73.74
C SER A 3 -24.17 13.93 74.04
N ALA A 4 -23.96 14.65 75.16
CA ALA A 4 -24.73 15.85 75.49
C ALA A 4 -24.14 17.11 74.83
N GLU A 5 -22.82 17.14 74.62
CA GLU A 5 -22.12 18.20 73.90
C GLU A 5 -22.44 18.14 72.39
N GLU A 6 -22.61 16.94 71.84
CA GLU A 6 -23.09 16.68 70.47
C GLU A 6 -24.58 17.07 70.29
N GLU A 7 -25.46 16.65 71.20
CA GLU A 7 -26.87 17.08 71.21
C GLU A 7 -27.00 18.61 71.31
N GLN A 8 -26.18 19.25 72.15
CA GLN A 8 -26.24 20.70 72.36
C GLN A 8 -25.66 21.51 71.19
N TRP A 9 -24.70 20.97 70.44
CA TRP A 9 -24.27 21.52 69.14
C TRP A 9 -25.38 21.41 68.08
N GLY A 10 -25.99 20.22 67.93
CA GLY A 10 -27.05 19.99 66.95
C GLY A 10 -28.28 20.88 67.17
N ILE A 11 -28.61 21.19 68.43
CA ILE A 11 -29.68 22.14 68.78
C ILE A 11 -29.33 23.58 68.34
N GLU A 12 -28.07 24.02 68.48
CA GLU A 12 -27.69 25.38 68.08
C GLU A 12 -27.64 25.53 66.55
N ASP A 13 -27.17 24.51 65.81
CA ASP A 13 -27.25 24.48 64.33
C ASP A 13 -28.71 24.53 63.83
N ILE A 14 -29.62 23.76 64.45
CA ILE A 14 -31.06 23.80 64.13
C ILE A 14 -31.64 25.20 64.44
N ASN A 15 -31.28 25.81 65.57
CA ASN A 15 -31.66 27.18 65.90
C ASN A 15 -31.08 28.20 64.90
N GLN A 16 -29.91 27.95 64.33
CA GLN A 16 -29.29 28.81 63.32
C GLN A 16 -29.97 28.67 61.95
N GLN A 17 -30.36 27.45 61.54
CA GLN A 17 -31.16 27.23 60.34
C GLN A 17 -32.58 27.81 60.46
N LEU A 18 -33.24 27.67 61.63
CA LEU A 18 -34.54 28.29 61.88
C LEU A 18 -34.49 29.82 61.73
N LYS A 19 -33.42 30.47 62.20
CA LYS A 19 -33.18 31.91 62.01
C LYS A 19 -32.95 32.28 60.53
N GLN A 20 -32.32 31.40 59.74
CA GLN A 20 -32.12 31.60 58.29
C GLN A 20 -33.45 31.49 57.51
N GLU A 21 -34.32 30.57 57.90
CA GLU A 21 -35.71 30.45 57.40
C GLU A 21 -36.66 31.55 57.94
N GLY A 22 -36.15 32.49 58.76
CA GLY A 22 -36.92 33.63 59.28
C GLY A 22 -37.84 33.31 60.46
N VAL A 23 -37.69 32.15 61.12
CA VAL A 23 -38.46 31.77 62.31
C VAL A 23 -37.72 32.22 63.57
N ASP A 24 -38.36 33.05 64.38
CA ASP A 24 -37.79 33.51 65.67
C ASP A 24 -37.70 32.35 66.67
N THR A 25 -36.60 32.28 67.41
CA THR A 25 -36.40 31.35 68.54
C THR A 25 -37.44 31.50 69.66
N THR A 26 -38.20 32.60 69.71
CA THR A 26 -39.32 32.83 70.63
C THR A 26 -40.70 32.44 70.08
N ALA A 27 -40.79 31.98 68.83
CA ALA A 27 -42.03 31.48 68.22
C ALA A 27 -42.57 30.24 68.97
N PRO A 28 -43.90 29.98 68.93
CA PRO A 28 -44.47 28.80 69.58
C PRO A 28 -43.88 27.51 69.00
N VAL A 29 -43.56 26.55 69.89
CA VAL A 29 -42.85 25.29 69.57
C VAL A 29 -43.47 24.53 68.39
N VAL A 30 -44.78 24.61 68.19
CA VAL A 30 -45.48 23.96 67.06
C VAL A 30 -45.05 24.54 65.70
N GLU A 31 -44.84 25.85 65.59
CA GLU A 31 -44.39 26.49 64.35
C GLU A 31 -42.93 26.16 64.05
N GLN A 32 -42.09 26.16 65.08
CA GLN A 32 -40.69 25.73 64.99
C GLN A 32 -40.60 24.27 64.53
N LEU A 33 -41.35 23.36 65.16
CA LEU A 33 -41.38 21.93 64.77
C LEU A 33 -41.90 21.73 63.33
N CYS A 34 -42.90 22.51 62.91
CA CYS A 34 -43.41 22.51 61.53
C CYS A 34 -42.49 23.19 60.50
N CYS A 35 -41.47 23.93 60.93
CA CYS A 35 -40.37 24.40 60.08
C CYS A 35 -39.28 23.32 59.98
N VAL A 36 -38.79 22.79 61.11
CA VAL A 36 -37.81 21.69 61.15
C VAL A 36 -38.30 20.47 60.36
N TRP A 37 -39.60 20.11 60.47
CA TRP A 37 -40.15 18.99 59.72
C TRP A 37 -40.20 19.22 58.19
N ARG A 38 -40.37 20.48 57.74
CA ARG A 38 -40.26 20.82 56.30
C ARG A 38 -38.82 20.73 55.83
N LEU A 39 -37.88 21.31 56.56
CA LEU A 39 -36.44 21.20 56.29
C LEU A 39 -35.97 19.75 56.25
N PHE A 40 -36.48 18.89 57.15
CA PHE A 40 -36.22 17.46 57.14
C PHE A 40 -36.82 16.74 55.92
N LEU A 41 -38.03 17.10 55.48
CA LEU A 41 -38.58 16.53 54.24
C LEU A 41 -37.78 16.97 53.00
N GLN A 42 -37.46 18.26 52.90
CA GLN A 42 -36.69 18.84 51.80
C GLN A 42 -35.30 18.22 51.71
N SER A 43 -34.50 18.27 52.78
CA SER A 43 -33.17 17.67 52.82
C SER A 43 -33.18 16.15 52.57
N ARG A 44 -34.22 15.42 52.98
CA ARG A 44 -34.39 14.00 52.67
C ARG A 44 -34.76 13.75 51.20
N GLU A 45 -35.44 14.68 50.55
CA GLU A 45 -35.79 14.61 49.12
C GLU A 45 -34.63 15.07 48.23
N GLU A 46 -33.87 16.08 48.65
CA GLU A 46 -32.57 16.46 48.11
C GLU A 46 -31.54 15.31 48.21
N LEU A 47 -31.44 14.65 49.37
CA LEU A 47 -30.56 13.49 49.55
C LEU A 47 -30.95 12.32 48.63
N ARG A 48 -32.25 12.11 48.38
CA ARG A 48 -32.70 11.12 47.37
C ARG A 48 -32.39 11.55 45.94
N ALA A 49 -32.53 12.84 45.62
CA ALA A 49 -32.18 13.37 44.31
C ALA A 49 -30.67 13.19 44.05
N ALA A 50 -29.84 13.63 45.00
CA ALA A 50 -28.38 13.47 44.95
C ALA A 50 -27.95 11.99 44.90
N ALA A 51 -28.59 11.09 45.65
CA ALA A 51 -28.33 9.64 45.56
C ALA A 51 -28.74 9.06 44.20
N GLY A 52 -29.86 9.52 43.62
CA GLY A 52 -30.29 9.13 42.28
C GLY A 52 -29.43 9.73 41.15
N GLU A 53 -28.80 10.88 41.37
CA GLU A 53 -27.80 11.45 40.46
C GLU A 53 -26.44 10.74 40.58
N LEU A 54 -26.03 10.39 41.81
CA LEU A 54 -24.84 9.55 42.04
C LEU A 54 -24.99 8.19 41.33
N GLN A 55 -26.14 7.51 41.48
CA GLN A 55 -26.41 6.25 40.81
C GLN A 55 -26.34 6.39 39.28
N LYS A 56 -26.93 7.45 38.70
CA LYS A 56 -26.81 7.72 37.25
C LYS A 56 -25.37 7.97 36.81
N LEU A 57 -24.57 8.65 37.62
CA LEU A 57 -23.14 8.86 37.33
C LEU A 57 -22.34 7.57 37.43
N GLU A 58 -22.68 6.66 38.34
CA GLU A 58 -22.09 5.32 38.43
C GLU A 58 -22.50 4.44 37.23
N GLU A 59 -23.77 4.50 36.81
CA GLU A 59 -24.29 3.81 35.61
C GLU A 59 -23.64 4.34 34.32
N LEU A 60 -23.54 5.67 34.15
CA LEU A 60 -22.84 6.30 33.02
C LEU A 60 -21.36 5.91 32.99
N LYS A 61 -20.66 5.97 34.12
CA LYS A 61 -19.26 5.54 34.23
C LYS A 61 -19.08 4.05 33.91
N ALA A 62 -20.05 3.20 34.26
CA ALA A 62 -20.06 1.78 33.90
C ALA A 62 -20.40 1.51 32.42
N GLU A 63 -20.98 2.48 31.71
CA GLU A 63 -21.10 2.47 30.24
C GLU A 63 -19.79 2.92 29.59
N GLU A 64 -19.25 4.08 29.98
CA GLU A 64 -17.97 4.63 29.49
C GLU A 64 -16.82 3.63 29.65
N MET A 65 -16.70 2.98 30.82
CA MET A 65 -15.69 1.93 31.04
C MET A 65 -15.85 0.74 30.08
N ARG A 66 -17.09 0.36 29.74
CA ARG A 66 -17.39 -0.75 28.82
C ARG A 66 -17.11 -0.37 27.37
N GLU A 67 -17.37 0.88 26.98
CA GLU A 67 -16.94 1.41 25.69
C GLU A 67 -15.41 1.41 25.58
N VAL A 68 -14.69 1.87 26.61
CA VAL A 68 -13.22 1.81 26.66
C VAL A 68 -12.70 0.38 26.58
N GLU A 69 -13.32 -0.58 27.28
CA GLU A 69 -12.98 -2.01 27.16
C GLU A 69 -13.20 -2.55 25.74
N ASN A 70 -14.29 -2.16 25.07
CA ASN A 70 -14.56 -2.51 23.67
C ASN A 70 -13.52 -1.90 22.72
N TYR A 71 -13.16 -0.63 22.88
CA TYR A 71 -12.11 0.02 22.08
C TYR A 71 -10.74 -0.63 22.30
N VAL A 72 -10.37 -0.95 23.55
CA VAL A 72 -9.13 -1.68 23.87
C VAL A 72 -9.13 -3.09 23.27
N GLY A 73 -10.28 -3.77 23.28
CA GLY A 73 -10.48 -5.05 22.59
C GLY A 73 -10.27 -4.94 21.08
N HIS A 74 -10.82 -3.90 20.45
CA HIS A 74 -10.63 -3.66 19.02
C HIS A 74 -9.16 -3.36 18.67
N VAL A 75 -8.50 -2.45 19.42
CA VAL A 75 -7.08 -2.14 19.23
C VAL A 75 -6.20 -3.38 19.40
N ARG A 76 -6.52 -4.27 20.36
CA ARG A 76 -5.83 -5.56 20.50
C ARG A 76 -6.01 -6.44 19.26
N SER A 77 -7.24 -6.60 18.77
CA SER A 77 -7.52 -7.41 17.56
C SER A 77 -6.82 -6.88 16.29
N LEU A 78 -6.70 -5.56 16.15
CA LEU A 78 -5.94 -4.94 15.06
C LEU A 78 -4.43 -5.16 15.20
N THR A 79 -3.92 -5.18 16.44
CA THR A 79 -2.51 -5.46 16.74
C THR A 79 -2.18 -6.93 16.43
N GLU A 80 -3.02 -7.86 16.88
CA GLU A 80 -2.91 -9.30 16.59
C GLU A 80 -2.97 -9.58 15.07
N ALA A 81 -3.86 -8.89 14.33
CA ALA A 81 -3.95 -9.00 12.88
C ALA A 81 -2.70 -8.44 12.15
N ARG A 82 -2.15 -7.30 12.63
CA ARG A 82 -0.89 -6.73 12.13
C ARG A 82 0.27 -7.70 12.33
N ASP A 83 0.37 -8.30 13.52
CA ASP A 83 1.51 -9.15 13.89
C ASP A 83 1.43 -10.52 13.18
N ALA A 84 0.22 -11.05 12.96
CA ALA A 84 0.01 -12.21 12.10
C ALA A 84 0.40 -11.96 10.64
N LEU A 85 0.14 -10.75 10.12
CA LEU A 85 0.54 -10.33 8.77
C LEU A 85 2.06 -10.13 8.65
N ALA A 86 2.70 -9.53 9.65
CA ALA A 86 4.16 -9.40 9.72
C ALA A 86 4.83 -10.78 9.72
N ALA A 87 4.36 -11.70 10.58
CA ALA A 87 4.81 -13.09 10.62
C ALA A 87 4.53 -13.87 9.32
N GLN A 88 3.61 -13.41 8.46
CA GLN A 88 3.43 -13.96 7.10
C GLN A 88 4.50 -13.43 6.15
N PHE A 89 4.74 -12.12 6.10
CA PHE A 89 5.81 -11.56 5.29
C PHE A 89 7.20 -12.07 5.67
N GLU A 90 7.45 -12.35 6.95
CA GLU A 90 8.70 -13.00 7.39
C GLU A 90 8.86 -14.41 6.82
N ARG A 91 7.79 -15.23 6.85
CA ARG A 91 7.79 -16.58 6.25
C ARG A 91 7.95 -16.55 4.74
N GLU A 92 7.27 -15.63 4.05
CA GLU A 92 7.41 -15.46 2.60
C GLU A 92 8.83 -14.99 2.23
N ASN A 93 9.44 -14.08 2.99
CA ASN A 93 10.84 -13.68 2.80
C ASN A 93 11.83 -14.82 3.09
N GLN A 94 11.57 -15.67 4.09
CA GLN A 94 12.39 -16.86 4.36
C GLN A 94 12.29 -17.87 3.21
N GLN A 95 11.08 -18.11 2.67
CA GLN A 95 10.88 -18.96 1.51
C GLN A 95 11.61 -18.42 0.27
N LEU A 96 11.45 -17.13 -0.06
CA LEU A 96 12.14 -16.51 -1.20
C LEU A 96 13.67 -16.56 -1.07
N ARG A 97 14.21 -16.49 0.16
CA ARG A 97 15.66 -16.69 0.41
C ARG A 97 16.09 -18.13 0.14
N MET A 98 15.31 -19.12 0.56
CA MET A 98 15.60 -20.54 0.28
C MET A 98 15.53 -20.83 -1.23
N GLU A 99 14.49 -20.36 -1.91
CA GLU A 99 14.33 -20.48 -3.37
C GLU A 99 15.48 -19.81 -4.13
N PHE A 100 15.91 -18.62 -3.69
CA PHE A 100 17.08 -17.94 -4.25
C PHE A 100 18.38 -18.75 -4.07
N THR A 101 18.64 -19.29 -2.86
CA THR A 101 19.84 -20.13 -2.63
C THR A 101 19.80 -21.44 -3.41
N GLN A 102 18.62 -22.01 -3.66
CA GLN A 102 18.48 -23.18 -4.54
C GLN A 102 18.80 -22.82 -5.98
N LEU A 103 18.25 -21.72 -6.51
CA LEU A 103 18.54 -21.25 -7.88
C LEU A 103 20.02 -20.89 -8.07
N GLN A 104 20.70 -20.39 -7.03
CA GLN A 104 22.16 -20.21 -7.07
C GLN A 104 22.91 -21.56 -7.18
N LEU A 105 22.53 -22.56 -6.38
CA LEU A 105 23.14 -23.90 -6.44
C LEU A 105 22.91 -24.57 -7.80
N GLU A 106 21.72 -24.42 -8.38
CA GLU A 106 21.38 -24.93 -9.72
C GLU A 106 22.22 -24.23 -10.81
N GLN A 107 22.42 -22.90 -10.73
CA GLN A 107 23.31 -22.17 -11.64
C GLN A 107 24.78 -22.53 -11.45
N GLU A 108 25.25 -22.78 -10.23
CA GLU A 108 26.61 -23.28 -9.98
C GLU A 108 26.83 -24.68 -10.55
N SER A 109 25.81 -25.55 -10.50
CA SER A 109 25.86 -26.88 -11.11
C SER A 109 25.94 -26.78 -12.64
N GLN A 110 25.12 -25.92 -13.26
CA GLN A 110 25.14 -25.70 -14.71
C GLN A 110 26.44 -25.06 -15.18
N ARG A 111 27.04 -24.15 -14.39
CA ARG A 111 28.36 -23.58 -14.69
C ARG A 111 29.45 -24.65 -14.68
N LYS A 112 29.46 -25.55 -13.70
CA LYS A 112 30.42 -26.67 -13.62
C LYS A 112 30.26 -27.65 -14.79
N GLU A 113 29.03 -27.95 -15.21
CA GLU A 113 28.77 -28.75 -16.42
C GLU A 113 29.34 -28.09 -17.69
N VAL A 114 29.17 -26.77 -17.84
CA VAL A 114 29.77 -26.00 -18.96
C VAL A 114 31.29 -25.91 -18.85
N GLU A 115 31.85 -25.75 -17.65
CA GLU A 115 33.29 -25.81 -17.39
C GLU A 115 33.87 -27.18 -17.81
N GLU A 116 33.29 -28.30 -17.35
CA GLU A 116 33.72 -29.65 -17.73
C GLU A 116 33.62 -29.91 -19.25
N ILE A 117 32.63 -29.36 -19.94
CA ILE A 117 32.50 -29.46 -21.41
C ILE A 117 33.60 -28.64 -22.11
N LEU A 118 33.88 -27.42 -21.66
CA LEU A 118 34.95 -26.57 -22.22
C LEU A 118 36.34 -27.18 -21.96
N GLU A 119 36.56 -27.82 -20.80
CA GLU A 119 37.78 -28.57 -20.52
C GLU A 119 37.97 -29.76 -21.46
N GLN A 120 36.90 -30.53 -21.75
CA GLN A 120 36.93 -31.68 -22.68
C GLN A 120 37.28 -31.27 -24.12
N GLU A 121 36.78 -30.12 -24.59
CA GLU A 121 37.12 -29.56 -25.91
C GLU A 121 38.48 -28.81 -25.92
N ASN A 122 39.27 -28.91 -24.84
CA ASN A 122 40.58 -28.27 -24.64
C ASN A 122 40.55 -26.71 -24.57
N LEU A 123 39.38 -26.11 -24.33
CA LEU A 123 39.18 -24.66 -24.22
C LEU A 123 39.45 -24.13 -22.80
N LEU A 124 40.55 -24.60 -22.19
CA LEU A 124 40.94 -24.33 -20.80
C LEU A 124 41.06 -22.84 -20.47
N GLU A 125 41.45 -22.01 -21.44
CA GLU A 125 41.63 -20.56 -21.24
C GLU A 125 40.30 -19.81 -21.00
N ILE A 126 39.16 -20.38 -21.40
CA ILE A 126 37.83 -19.80 -21.18
C ILE A 126 36.94 -20.59 -20.22
N ALA A 127 37.30 -21.82 -19.83
CA ALA A 127 36.49 -22.66 -18.95
C ALA A 127 36.03 -21.87 -17.71
N HIS A 128 36.95 -21.41 -16.87
CA HIS A 128 36.62 -20.66 -15.65
C HIS A 128 36.33 -19.16 -15.86
N SER A 129 36.10 -18.71 -17.10
CA SER A 129 35.65 -17.33 -17.38
C SER A 129 34.14 -17.19 -17.15
N THR A 130 33.61 -15.96 -17.08
CA THR A 130 32.15 -15.79 -16.88
C THR A 130 31.37 -16.27 -18.12
N PRO A 131 30.10 -16.72 -17.99
CA PRO A 131 29.31 -17.16 -19.14
C PRO A 131 29.16 -16.10 -20.26
N SER A 132 29.28 -14.80 -19.94
CA SER A 132 29.30 -13.75 -20.95
C SER A 132 30.62 -13.72 -21.74
N GLU A 133 31.74 -14.00 -21.09
CA GLU A 133 33.07 -14.08 -21.72
C GLU A 133 33.21 -15.38 -22.53
N GLN A 134 32.78 -16.52 -21.98
CA GLN A 134 32.65 -17.80 -22.70
C GLN A 134 31.87 -17.63 -24.01
N VAL A 135 30.65 -17.06 -23.94
CA VAL A 135 29.82 -16.81 -25.14
C VAL A 135 30.48 -15.82 -26.10
N THR A 136 31.13 -14.75 -25.60
CA THR A 136 31.82 -13.77 -26.45
C THR A 136 32.98 -14.41 -27.21
N TYR A 137 33.82 -15.19 -26.54
CA TYR A 137 34.92 -15.92 -27.17
C TYR A 137 34.42 -16.92 -28.21
N LEU A 138 33.43 -17.75 -27.88
CA LEU A 138 32.85 -18.72 -28.81
C LEU A 138 32.21 -18.05 -30.05
N LEU A 139 31.61 -16.87 -29.90
CA LEU A 139 31.09 -16.09 -31.02
C LEU A 139 32.22 -15.49 -31.88
N VAL A 140 33.34 -15.04 -31.28
CA VAL A 140 34.51 -14.57 -32.02
C VAL A 140 35.19 -15.72 -32.76
N GLU A 141 35.49 -16.84 -32.11
CA GLU A 141 36.07 -18.03 -32.75
C GLU A 141 35.20 -18.51 -33.91
N ARG A 142 33.89 -18.68 -33.70
CA ARG A 142 32.95 -19.05 -34.78
C ARG A 142 32.99 -18.07 -35.96
N SER A 143 33.16 -16.78 -35.69
CA SER A 143 33.25 -15.76 -36.73
C SER A 143 34.57 -15.87 -37.51
N THR A 144 35.73 -16.01 -36.83
CA THR A 144 37.01 -16.19 -37.54
C THR A 144 37.08 -17.53 -38.29
N LEU A 145 36.42 -18.57 -37.80
CA LEU A 145 36.30 -19.85 -38.51
C LEU A 145 35.42 -19.71 -39.76
N PHE A 146 34.34 -18.94 -39.69
CA PHE A 146 33.50 -18.61 -40.84
C PHE A 146 34.26 -17.79 -41.89
N GLU A 147 35.03 -16.78 -41.47
CA GLU A 147 35.94 -16.00 -42.34
C GLU A 147 37.01 -16.89 -42.99
N LYS A 148 37.65 -17.79 -42.23
CA LYS A 148 38.63 -18.77 -42.77
C LYS A 148 38.00 -19.72 -43.80
N ILE A 149 36.76 -20.17 -43.58
CA ILE A 149 36.02 -20.99 -44.55
C ILE A 149 35.72 -20.19 -45.81
N GLN A 150 35.19 -18.97 -45.67
CA GLN A 150 34.87 -18.09 -46.79
C GLN A 150 36.14 -17.70 -47.60
N GLU A 151 37.27 -17.48 -46.93
CA GLU A 151 38.57 -17.29 -47.58
C GLU A 151 39.01 -18.55 -48.36
N LEU A 152 38.81 -19.74 -47.81
CA LEU A 152 39.14 -21.00 -48.49
C LEU A 152 38.24 -21.25 -49.70
N GLU A 153 36.94 -20.95 -49.61
CA GLU A 153 36.00 -21.00 -50.73
C GLU A 153 36.39 -20.00 -51.84
N GLN A 154 36.77 -18.76 -51.48
CA GLN A 154 37.26 -17.77 -52.44
C GLN A 154 38.61 -18.18 -53.07
N LYS A 155 39.53 -18.78 -52.30
CA LYS A 155 40.81 -19.32 -52.82
C LYS A 155 40.57 -20.51 -53.75
N LEU A 156 39.58 -21.35 -53.47
CA LEU A 156 39.18 -22.46 -54.34
C LEU A 156 38.54 -21.94 -55.64
N GLY A 157 37.68 -20.92 -55.55
CA GLY A 157 37.03 -20.29 -56.70
C GLY A 157 37.94 -19.41 -57.58
N SER A 158 39.07 -18.94 -57.04
CA SER A 158 40.05 -18.12 -57.79
C SER A 158 41.22 -18.93 -58.36
N LEU A 159 41.34 -20.23 -58.05
CA LEU A 159 42.31 -21.13 -58.68
C LEU A 159 41.88 -21.52 -60.11
N SER A 160 42.17 -20.61 -61.06
CA SER A 160 42.06 -20.79 -62.53
C SER A 160 43.10 -21.81 -63.08
N CYS A 161 43.22 -22.97 -62.43
CA CYS A 161 44.10 -24.07 -62.81
C CYS A 161 43.38 -25.44 -62.81
N LEU A 162 42.05 -25.47 -62.63
CA LEU A 162 41.23 -26.67 -62.85
C LEU A 162 40.71 -26.79 -64.28
N GLU A 163 40.69 -25.72 -65.09
CA GLU A 163 40.10 -25.72 -66.44
C GLU A 163 40.80 -26.71 -67.40
N SER A 164 42.11 -26.92 -67.25
CA SER A 164 42.87 -27.92 -68.01
C SER A 164 42.60 -29.38 -67.60
N LEU A 165 41.99 -29.62 -66.43
CA LEU A 165 41.47 -30.94 -66.04
C LEU A 165 39.96 -31.03 -66.32
N TYR A 166 39.26 -29.90 -66.32
CA TYR A 166 37.84 -29.79 -66.63
C TYR A 166 37.57 -30.15 -68.09
N THR A 167 38.43 -29.83 -69.05
CA THR A 167 38.24 -30.23 -70.46
C THR A 167 38.30 -31.75 -70.67
N ALA A 168 39.27 -32.45 -70.05
CA ALA A 168 39.34 -33.90 -70.07
C ALA A 168 38.17 -34.54 -69.29
N ARG A 169 37.82 -33.97 -68.12
CA ARG A 169 36.69 -34.45 -67.33
C ARG A 169 35.36 -34.19 -68.02
N LEU A 170 35.18 -33.11 -68.77
CA LEU A 170 33.98 -32.80 -69.55
C LEU A 170 33.73 -33.83 -70.65
N GLN A 171 34.75 -34.47 -71.22
CA GLN A 171 34.53 -35.57 -72.17
C GLN A 171 34.00 -36.83 -71.46
N SER A 172 34.60 -37.25 -70.34
CA SER A 172 34.06 -38.32 -69.49
C SER A 172 32.64 -37.97 -69.02
N HIS A 173 32.46 -36.75 -68.54
CA HIS A 173 31.21 -36.29 -67.92
C HIS A 173 30.12 -36.03 -68.97
N ALA A 174 30.45 -35.78 -70.25
CA ALA A 174 29.50 -35.73 -71.35
C ALA A 174 29.09 -37.14 -71.83
N GLU A 175 30.00 -38.12 -71.80
CA GLU A 175 29.59 -39.53 -71.98
C GLU A 175 28.76 -40.02 -70.79
N GLU A 176 29.08 -39.60 -69.57
CA GLU A 176 28.26 -39.86 -68.38
C GLU A 176 26.94 -39.10 -68.49
N LEU A 177 26.88 -37.85 -68.95
CA LEU A 177 25.61 -37.14 -69.23
C LEU A 177 24.81 -37.81 -70.34
N ALA A 178 25.45 -38.50 -71.29
CA ALA A 178 24.76 -39.29 -72.31
C ALA A 178 24.22 -40.61 -71.74
N ARG A 179 24.95 -41.27 -70.83
CA ARG A 179 24.50 -42.47 -70.09
C ARG A 179 23.40 -42.12 -69.10
N GLU A 180 23.54 -41.04 -68.34
CA GLU A 180 22.53 -40.47 -67.47
C GLU A 180 21.35 -39.96 -68.28
N SER A 181 21.51 -39.29 -69.43
CA SER A 181 20.36 -38.93 -70.28
C SER A 181 19.65 -40.17 -70.84
N ALA A 182 20.36 -41.26 -71.12
CA ALA A 182 19.75 -42.53 -71.51
C ALA A 182 19.03 -43.23 -70.34
N LEU A 183 19.62 -43.25 -69.15
CA LEU A 183 19.01 -43.78 -67.91
C LEU A 183 17.85 -42.92 -67.42
N HIS A 184 17.95 -41.60 -67.57
CA HIS A 184 16.93 -40.63 -67.21
C HIS A 184 15.81 -40.62 -68.26
N LYS A 185 16.07 -40.95 -69.53
CA LYS A 185 15.02 -41.33 -70.52
C LYS A 185 14.46 -42.73 -70.30
N GLY A 186 15.17 -43.59 -69.57
CA GLY A 186 14.63 -44.82 -69.01
C GLY A 186 13.65 -44.49 -67.90
N ALA A 187 14.14 -43.88 -66.82
CA ALA A 187 13.36 -43.45 -65.66
C ALA A 187 12.23 -42.45 -66.01
N GLU A 188 12.37 -41.59 -67.03
CA GLU A 188 11.31 -40.71 -67.53
C GLU A 188 10.25 -41.50 -68.30
N LYS A 189 10.64 -42.55 -69.05
CA LYS A 189 9.68 -43.52 -69.63
C LYS A 189 9.02 -44.37 -68.55
N ASP A 190 9.73 -44.81 -67.53
CA ASP A 190 9.19 -45.59 -66.41
C ASP A 190 8.30 -44.69 -65.53
N LEU A 191 8.62 -43.41 -65.37
CA LEU A 191 7.77 -42.40 -64.76
C LEU A 191 6.54 -42.11 -65.61
N ASP A 192 6.67 -42.07 -66.93
CA ASP A 192 5.56 -41.99 -67.88
C ASP A 192 4.68 -43.26 -67.83
N GLU A 193 5.27 -44.44 -67.72
CA GLU A 193 4.58 -45.73 -67.70
C GLU A 193 3.87 -45.97 -66.36
N THR A 194 4.51 -45.57 -65.26
CA THR A 194 3.87 -45.51 -63.94
C THR A 194 2.85 -44.37 -63.88
N THR A 195 3.05 -43.22 -64.52
CA THR A 195 2.04 -42.15 -64.62
C THR A 195 0.85 -42.60 -65.45
N ARG A 196 1.05 -43.34 -66.55
CA ARG A 196 -0.03 -44.01 -67.30
C ARG A 196 -0.74 -45.05 -66.44
N SER A 197 0.01 -45.91 -65.74
CA SER A 197 -0.55 -46.93 -64.85
C SER A 197 -1.33 -46.33 -63.68
N LEU A 198 -0.87 -45.20 -63.15
CA LEU A 198 -1.46 -44.46 -62.03
C LEU A 198 -2.60 -43.53 -62.49
N GLN A 199 -2.58 -43.06 -63.74
CA GLN A 199 -3.70 -42.40 -64.40
C GLN A 199 -4.79 -43.42 -64.81
N MET A 200 -4.41 -44.64 -65.21
CA MET A 200 -5.33 -45.76 -65.39
C MET A 200 -5.94 -46.16 -64.04
N ALA A 201 -5.12 -46.32 -62.98
CA ALA A 201 -5.60 -46.57 -61.63
C ALA A 201 -6.47 -45.42 -61.10
N TYR A 202 -6.17 -44.15 -61.40
CA TYR A 202 -7.07 -43.03 -61.07
C TYR A 202 -8.34 -43.04 -61.92
N SER A 203 -8.29 -43.48 -63.18
CA SER A 203 -9.48 -43.62 -64.03
C SER A 203 -10.37 -44.77 -63.58
N GLU A 204 -9.78 -45.86 -63.09
CA GLU A 204 -10.43 -47.02 -62.48
C GLU A 204 -10.98 -46.67 -61.10
N ILE A 205 -10.21 -46.01 -60.22
CA ILE A 205 -10.69 -45.45 -58.95
C ILE A 205 -11.84 -44.47 -59.21
N GLN A 206 -11.77 -43.60 -60.23
CA GLN A 206 -12.88 -42.73 -60.61
C GLN A 206 -14.06 -43.51 -61.22
N SER A 207 -13.85 -44.62 -61.92
CA SER A 207 -14.93 -45.49 -62.40
C SER A 207 -15.62 -46.19 -61.23
N LEU A 208 -14.86 -46.78 -60.31
CA LEU A 208 -15.34 -47.38 -59.06
C LEU A 208 -15.96 -46.33 -58.14
N THR A 209 -15.50 -45.08 -58.16
CA THR A 209 -16.13 -43.96 -57.43
C THR A 209 -17.45 -43.57 -58.09
N ARG A 210 -17.52 -43.42 -59.41
CA ARG A 210 -18.80 -43.20 -60.14
C ARG A 210 -19.76 -44.36 -59.96
N GLU A 211 -19.26 -45.60 -59.88
CA GLU A 211 -20.08 -46.79 -59.67
C GLU A 211 -20.53 -46.93 -58.21
N LEU A 212 -19.68 -46.55 -57.24
CA LEU A 212 -20.07 -46.34 -55.84
C LEU A 212 -21.05 -45.19 -55.68
N ASP A 213 -20.93 -44.12 -56.46
CA ASP A 213 -21.84 -42.98 -56.43
C ASP A 213 -23.16 -43.29 -57.15
N VAL A 214 -23.16 -44.17 -58.16
CA VAL A 214 -24.38 -44.79 -58.73
C VAL A 214 -24.99 -45.82 -57.77
N GLN A 215 -24.19 -46.51 -56.95
CA GLN A 215 -24.70 -47.35 -55.85
C GLN A 215 -25.27 -46.48 -54.71
N LYS A 216 -24.66 -45.31 -54.42
CA LYS A 216 -25.22 -44.30 -53.51
C LYS A 216 -26.48 -43.69 -54.07
N GLU A 217 -26.54 -43.26 -55.34
CA GLU A 217 -27.79 -42.78 -55.94
C GLU A 217 -28.88 -43.86 -55.92
N LYS A 218 -28.53 -45.15 -56.06
CA LYS A 218 -29.50 -46.26 -55.86
C LYS A 218 -29.92 -46.42 -54.40
N ALA A 219 -29.03 -46.17 -53.43
CA ALA A 219 -29.37 -46.17 -51.99
C ALA A 219 -30.14 -44.90 -51.57
N GLU A 220 -29.83 -43.74 -52.14
CA GLU A 220 -30.43 -42.43 -51.88
C GLU A 220 -31.76 -42.27 -52.62
N THR A 221 -31.93 -42.87 -53.81
CA THR A 221 -33.28 -43.06 -54.39
C THR A 221 -34.08 -44.11 -53.61
N GLY A 222 -33.44 -45.14 -53.04
CA GLY A 222 -34.08 -46.07 -52.11
C GLY A 222 -34.57 -45.39 -50.82
N LEU A 223 -33.76 -44.51 -50.23
CA LEU A 223 -34.10 -43.67 -49.08
C LEU A 223 -35.13 -42.59 -49.46
N SER A 224 -34.99 -41.94 -50.61
CA SER A 224 -35.93 -40.96 -51.14
C SER A 224 -37.31 -41.58 -51.33
N VAL A 225 -37.41 -42.77 -51.94
CA VAL A 225 -38.68 -43.51 -52.08
C VAL A 225 -39.24 -43.93 -50.71
N ALA A 226 -38.38 -44.28 -49.74
CA ALA A 226 -38.82 -44.54 -48.36
C ALA A 226 -39.32 -43.29 -47.62
N GLU A 227 -38.81 -42.10 -47.96
CA GLU A 227 -39.25 -40.81 -47.40
C GLU A 227 -40.44 -40.20 -48.15
N THR A 228 -40.57 -40.36 -49.46
CA THR A 228 -41.79 -39.97 -50.20
C THR A 228 -42.97 -40.79 -49.71
N LEU A 229 -42.85 -42.12 -49.60
CA LEU A 229 -43.93 -42.97 -49.06
C LEU A 229 -44.29 -42.61 -47.59
N LYS A 230 -43.33 -42.15 -46.79
CA LYS A 230 -43.58 -41.61 -45.43
C LYS A 230 -44.21 -40.21 -45.43
N GLY A 231 -43.95 -39.41 -46.46
CA GLY A 231 -44.53 -38.09 -46.67
C GLY A 231 -45.93 -38.15 -47.27
N GLU A 232 -46.18 -39.09 -48.19
CA GLU A 232 -47.44 -39.33 -48.88
C GLU A 232 -48.49 -39.86 -47.91
N VAL A 233 -48.19 -40.89 -47.10
CA VAL A 233 -49.09 -41.38 -46.03
C VAL A 233 -49.41 -40.29 -44.98
N ARG A 234 -48.59 -39.24 -44.87
CA ARG A 234 -48.86 -38.05 -44.03
C ARG A 234 -49.65 -36.95 -44.76
N LYS A 235 -49.51 -36.83 -46.08
CA LYS A 235 -50.28 -35.92 -46.93
C LYS A 235 -51.69 -36.45 -47.20
N GLU A 236 -51.85 -37.74 -47.52
CA GLU A 236 -53.16 -38.38 -47.73
C GLU A 236 -54.08 -38.17 -46.51
N LYS A 237 -53.59 -38.45 -45.29
CA LYS A 237 -54.36 -38.21 -44.05
C LYS A 237 -54.67 -36.74 -43.75
N ALA A 238 -53.96 -35.80 -44.35
CA ALA A 238 -54.30 -34.38 -44.29
C ALA A 238 -55.24 -33.96 -45.44
N GLN A 239 -55.13 -34.61 -46.60
CA GLN A 239 -55.95 -34.35 -47.79
C GLN A 239 -57.35 -34.96 -47.65
N GLU A 240 -57.53 -36.14 -47.03
CA GLU A 240 -58.87 -36.66 -46.70
C GLU A 240 -59.66 -35.70 -45.80
N PHE A 241 -59.00 -35.15 -44.77
CA PHE A 241 -59.62 -34.21 -43.85
C PHE A 241 -59.92 -32.86 -44.50
N ASN A 242 -59.02 -32.35 -45.35
CA ASN A 242 -59.22 -31.09 -46.05
C ASN A 242 -60.23 -31.21 -47.21
N LEU A 243 -60.29 -32.34 -47.93
CA LEU A 243 -61.27 -32.57 -49.00
C LEU A 243 -62.70 -32.55 -48.46
N TYR A 244 -62.94 -33.11 -47.28
CA TYR A 244 -64.24 -33.03 -46.60
C TYR A 244 -64.68 -31.57 -46.37
N VAL A 245 -63.75 -30.70 -45.94
CA VAL A 245 -64.01 -29.28 -45.69
C VAL A 245 -64.11 -28.47 -46.99
N GLU A 246 -63.27 -28.76 -47.98
CA GLU A 246 -63.26 -28.07 -49.27
C GLU A 246 -64.47 -28.43 -50.13
N GLU A 247 -65.02 -29.64 -50.03
CA GLU A 247 -66.26 -30.03 -50.72
C GLU A 247 -67.49 -29.28 -50.15
N GLU A 248 -67.61 -29.12 -48.82
CA GLU A 248 -68.63 -28.26 -48.22
C GLU A 248 -68.48 -26.79 -48.66
N VAL A 249 -67.25 -26.27 -48.70
CA VAL A 249 -66.97 -24.88 -49.11
C VAL A 249 -67.21 -24.67 -50.62
N LEU A 250 -66.94 -25.66 -51.48
CA LEU A 250 -67.24 -25.63 -52.91
C LEU A 250 -68.75 -25.74 -53.19
N ALA A 251 -69.47 -26.58 -52.44
CA ALA A 251 -70.93 -26.68 -52.55
C ALA A 251 -71.64 -25.35 -52.19
N LEU A 252 -71.08 -24.59 -51.24
CA LEU A 252 -71.54 -23.24 -50.92
C LEU A 252 -71.12 -22.21 -51.96
N ARG A 253 -69.87 -22.26 -52.45
CA ARG A 253 -69.33 -21.27 -53.40
C ARG A 253 -69.93 -21.40 -54.80
N ASN A 254 -70.18 -22.62 -55.29
CA ASN A 254 -70.76 -22.87 -56.62
C ASN A 254 -72.25 -22.49 -56.75
N ARG A 255 -72.87 -21.94 -55.69
CA ARG A 255 -74.17 -21.26 -55.75
C ARG A 255 -74.06 -19.76 -56.07
N ILE A 256 -72.86 -19.19 -56.18
CA ILE A 256 -72.64 -17.74 -56.29
C ILE A 256 -71.58 -17.38 -57.36
N GLY A 257 -72.05 -16.98 -58.54
CA GLY A 257 -71.29 -16.13 -59.48
C GLY A 257 -70.51 -16.85 -60.58
N ALA A 258 -70.76 -16.45 -61.83
CA ALA A 258 -69.98 -16.82 -63.02
C ALA A 258 -69.16 -15.58 -63.51
N PRO A 259 -68.59 -15.52 -64.74
CA PRO A 259 -67.14 -15.35 -64.92
C PRO A 259 -66.77 -14.02 -65.62
N VAL A 260 -65.65 -13.99 -66.38
CA VAL A 260 -65.18 -12.90 -67.29
C VAL A 260 -64.45 -11.73 -66.58
N SER A 261 -63.38 -11.09 -67.10
CA SER A 261 -62.27 -11.45 -68.02
C SER A 261 -61.21 -10.32 -68.04
N GLU A 262 -60.03 -10.60 -68.62
CA GLU A 262 -59.14 -9.66 -69.34
C GLU A 262 -58.34 -8.55 -68.62
N ALA A 263 -57.28 -8.11 -69.34
CA ALA A 263 -56.62 -6.79 -69.30
C ALA A 263 -55.64 -6.45 -68.14
N ARG A 264 -54.54 -5.68 -68.34
CA ARG A 264 -53.81 -5.21 -69.55
C ARG A 264 -52.49 -4.48 -69.16
N MET A 265 -51.42 -4.55 -69.99
CA MET A 265 -50.48 -3.43 -70.34
C MET A 265 -49.50 -2.90 -69.25
N PHE A 266 -48.32 -2.28 -69.50
CA PHE A 266 -47.34 -2.24 -70.63
C PHE A 266 -45.99 -1.57 -70.17
N SER A 267 -45.12 -1.22 -71.13
CA SER A 267 -43.85 -0.45 -71.09
C SER A 267 -42.57 -1.25 -70.74
N ASP A 268 -41.58 -1.44 -71.64
CA ASP A 268 -40.83 -0.52 -72.54
C ASP A 268 -39.78 0.34 -71.77
N GLN A 269 -38.54 0.63 -72.20
CA GLN A 269 -37.69 0.34 -73.39
C GLN A 269 -36.25 0.92 -73.04
N ASP A 270 -35.11 0.81 -73.74
CA ASP A 270 -34.78 0.29 -75.09
C ASP A 270 -33.24 0.14 -75.35
N LYS A 271 -32.87 -0.38 -76.55
CA LYS A 271 -31.65 -0.10 -77.37
C LYS A 271 -30.25 -0.53 -76.85
N THR A 272 -29.26 -0.94 -77.66
CA THR A 272 -29.09 -1.17 -79.12
C THR A 272 -27.94 -2.20 -79.33
N GLU A 273 -27.97 -3.17 -80.26
CA GLU A 273 -27.59 -3.14 -81.71
C GLU A 273 -26.10 -2.77 -81.99
N ALA A 274 -25.34 -3.33 -82.96
CA ALA A 274 -25.55 -4.34 -84.03
C ALA A 274 -24.23 -5.15 -84.30
N LYS A 275 -24.19 -6.33 -84.95
CA LYS A 275 -23.94 -6.63 -86.40
C LYS A 275 -22.75 -5.88 -87.07
N ALA A 276 -21.96 -6.43 -88.00
CA ALA A 276 -21.68 -7.80 -88.50
C ALA A 276 -20.43 -7.75 -89.47
N GLU A 277 -20.14 -8.84 -90.20
CA GLU A 277 -19.20 -8.93 -91.36
C GLU A 277 -17.68 -8.80 -91.02
N GLU A 278 -16.71 -9.31 -91.81
CA GLU A 278 -16.74 -9.92 -93.16
C GLU A 278 -15.67 -11.04 -93.37
N GLU A 279 -15.73 -11.68 -94.54
CA GLU A 279 -14.65 -12.29 -95.34
C GLU A 279 -14.04 -13.67 -94.97
N THR A 280 -14.34 -14.65 -95.83
CA THR A 280 -13.59 -15.89 -96.04
C THR A 280 -12.76 -15.78 -97.32
N ILE A 281 -11.49 -16.24 -97.37
CA ILE A 281 -10.88 -16.95 -98.52
C ILE A 281 -9.41 -17.39 -98.27
N LEU A 282 -9.10 -18.62 -98.74
CA LEU A 282 -7.79 -19.24 -99.03
C LEU A 282 -6.79 -19.67 -97.92
N ASP A 283 -6.05 -20.72 -98.33
CA ASP A 283 -4.75 -21.28 -97.92
C ASP A 283 -4.55 -22.14 -96.65
N GLU A 284 -4.05 -23.35 -96.90
CA GLU A 284 -3.83 -24.47 -95.97
C GLU A 284 -2.53 -24.33 -95.15
N ALA A 285 -2.42 -23.31 -94.27
CA ALA A 285 -1.40 -23.32 -93.20
C ALA A 285 -1.71 -22.35 -92.06
N THR A 286 -2.12 -22.85 -90.88
CA THR A 286 -1.70 -22.40 -89.52
C THR A 286 -2.64 -22.92 -88.39
N SER A 287 -2.79 -24.24 -88.23
CA SER A 287 -3.47 -24.81 -87.04
C SER A 287 -2.84 -24.34 -85.71
N ASP A 288 -1.52 -24.15 -85.70
CA ASP A 288 -0.78 -23.67 -84.53
C ASP A 288 -1.12 -22.23 -84.13
N ASN A 289 -1.49 -21.35 -85.06
CA ASN A 289 -1.68 -19.91 -84.78
C ASN A 289 -2.99 -19.66 -84.02
N GLU A 290 -4.04 -20.44 -84.33
CA GLU A 290 -5.32 -20.36 -83.61
C GLU A 290 -5.24 -21.03 -82.22
N SER A 291 -4.45 -22.12 -82.10
CA SER A 291 -4.05 -22.69 -80.82
C SER A 291 -3.29 -21.66 -79.96
N ASN A 292 -2.29 -20.98 -80.53
CA ASN A 292 -1.49 -19.98 -79.82
C ASN A 292 -2.32 -18.76 -79.36
N LYS A 293 -3.26 -18.27 -80.17
CA LYS A 293 -4.19 -17.20 -79.77
C LYS A 293 -5.03 -17.61 -78.55
N ASN A 294 -5.56 -18.84 -78.55
CA ASN A 294 -6.33 -19.36 -77.43
C ASN A 294 -5.47 -19.58 -76.17
N LEU A 295 -4.23 -20.07 -76.32
CA LEU A 295 -3.26 -20.17 -75.23
C LEU A 295 -2.90 -18.79 -74.66
N HIS A 296 -2.62 -17.80 -75.50
CA HIS A 296 -2.36 -16.42 -75.06
C HIS A 296 -3.56 -15.80 -74.34
N HIS A 297 -4.81 -16.04 -74.79
CA HIS A 297 -6.00 -15.61 -74.05
C HIS A 297 -6.15 -16.34 -72.70
N ARG A 298 -5.83 -17.63 -72.61
CA ARG A 298 -5.85 -18.38 -71.35
C ARG A 298 -4.80 -17.86 -70.37
N CYS A 299 -3.56 -17.67 -70.84
CA CYS A 299 -2.46 -17.10 -70.05
C CYS A 299 -2.77 -15.67 -69.60
N ARG A 300 -3.31 -14.81 -70.49
CA ARG A 300 -3.74 -13.45 -70.14
C ARG A 300 -4.80 -13.48 -69.03
N ARG A 301 -5.83 -14.33 -69.12
CA ARG A 301 -6.85 -14.45 -68.07
C ARG A 301 -6.29 -14.92 -66.72
N VAL A 302 -5.26 -15.78 -66.71
CA VAL A 302 -4.56 -16.19 -65.48
C VAL A 302 -3.72 -15.04 -64.91
N ILE A 303 -2.98 -14.32 -65.77
CA ILE A 303 -2.20 -13.13 -65.38
C ILE A 303 -3.12 -12.08 -64.77
N GLU A 304 -4.20 -11.67 -65.45
CA GLU A 304 -5.14 -10.68 -64.91
C GLU A 304 -5.88 -11.17 -63.65
N ALA A 305 -6.03 -12.47 -63.44
CA ALA A 305 -6.60 -13.01 -62.19
C ALA A 305 -5.59 -12.87 -61.04
N MET A 306 -4.31 -13.18 -61.30
CA MET A 306 -3.21 -13.03 -60.36
C MET A 306 -2.93 -11.55 -60.06
N GLU A 307 -3.03 -10.64 -61.03
CA GLU A 307 -2.93 -9.19 -60.85
C GLU A 307 -4.07 -8.64 -59.98
N ARG A 308 -5.31 -9.11 -60.17
CA ARG A 308 -6.45 -8.77 -59.30
C ARG A 308 -6.23 -9.30 -57.88
N GLN A 309 -5.72 -10.52 -57.72
CA GLN A 309 -5.38 -11.09 -56.41
C GLN A 309 -4.25 -10.30 -55.72
N ASN A 310 -3.18 -9.96 -56.44
CA ASN A 310 -2.08 -9.16 -55.92
C ASN A 310 -2.54 -7.75 -55.54
N SER A 311 -3.42 -7.13 -56.33
CA SER A 311 -4.04 -5.83 -55.99
C SER A 311 -4.86 -5.90 -54.71
N GLN A 312 -5.60 -7.00 -54.49
CA GLN A 312 -6.35 -7.23 -53.24
C GLN A 312 -5.43 -7.52 -52.04
N LEU A 313 -4.28 -8.17 -52.25
CA LEU A 313 -3.28 -8.40 -51.20
C LEU A 313 -2.56 -7.11 -50.82
N LEU A 314 -2.12 -6.31 -51.79
CA LEU A 314 -1.54 -4.97 -51.57
C LEU A 314 -2.52 -4.06 -50.82
N HIS A 315 -3.81 -4.05 -51.19
CA HIS A 315 -4.82 -3.27 -50.48
C HIS A 315 -5.12 -3.78 -49.05
N LYS A 316 -4.78 -5.03 -48.72
CA LYS A 316 -4.82 -5.55 -47.33
C LYS A 316 -3.56 -5.15 -46.56
N LEU A 317 -2.39 -5.21 -47.20
CA LEU A 317 -1.12 -4.75 -46.59
C LEU A 317 -1.22 -3.26 -46.23
N CYS A 318 -1.60 -2.39 -47.17
CA CYS A 318 -1.82 -0.95 -46.92
C CYS A 318 -3.05 -0.60 -46.05
N LYS A 319 -3.69 -1.60 -45.44
CA LYS A 319 -4.64 -1.45 -44.33
C LYS A 319 -4.00 -1.88 -43.02
N LEU A 320 -3.35 -3.03 -42.98
CA LEU A 320 -2.58 -3.50 -41.82
C LEU A 320 -1.46 -2.51 -41.46
N GLU A 321 -0.70 -2.02 -42.43
CA GLU A 321 0.33 -0.98 -42.26
C GLU A 321 -0.25 0.27 -41.55
N LYS A 322 -1.48 0.66 -41.90
CA LYS A 322 -2.16 1.80 -41.28
C LYS A 322 -2.73 1.47 -39.91
N GLU A 323 -3.24 0.26 -39.71
CA GLU A 323 -3.70 -0.22 -38.41
C GLU A 323 -2.52 -0.32 -37.42
N ASP A 324 -1.32 -0.67 -37.90
CA ASP A 324 -0.07 -0.64 -37.13
C ASP A 324 0.41 0.79 -36.85
N GLU A 325 0.36 1.73 -37.82
CA GLU A 325 0.59 3.18 -37.59
C GLU A 325 -0.35 3.73 -36.51
N ASP A 326 -1.66 3.48 -36.63
CA ASP A 326 -2.72 3.85 -35.67
C ASP A 326 -2.48 3.24 -34.26
N LEU A 327 -1.78 2.10 -34.18
CA LEU A 327 -1.41 1.45 -32.92
C LEU A 327 -0.12 2.01 -32.32
N VAL A 328 0.86 2.38 -33.15
CA VAL A 328 2.10 3.05 -32.71
C VAL A 328 1.77 4.41 -32.10
N GLU A 329 0.99 5.27 -32.77
CA GLU A 329 0.58 6.57 -32.23
C GLU A 329 -0.10 6.43 -30.85
N ARG A 330 -0.99 5.44 -30.69
CA ARG A 330 -1.66 5.18 -29.41
C ARG A 330 -0.74 4.63 -28.33
N ASN A 331 0.33 3.91 -28.70
CA ASN A 331 1.34 3.49 -27.74
C ASN A 331 2.20 4.68 -27.29
N GLU A 332 2.59 5.58 -28.20
CA GLU A 332 3.32 6.83 -27.85
C GLU A 332 2.47 7.76 -26.95
N GLU A 333 1.17 7.88 -27.21
CA GLU A 333 0.23 8.56 -26.31
C GLU A 333 0.19 7.90 -24.92
N LEU A 334 0.10 6.56 -24.86
CA LEU A 334 0.03 5.81 -23.61
C LEU A 334 1.32 5.89 -22.80
N GLU A 335 2.49 5.85 -23.45
CA GLU A 335 3.79 6.06 -22.81
C GLU A 335 3.94 7.50 -22.29
N SER A 336 3.52 8.49 -23.09
CA SER A 336 3.49 9.90 -22.67
C SER A 336 2.59 10.12 -21.45
N LEU A 337 1.39 9.53 -21.44
CA LEU A 337 0.47 9.57 -20.30
C LEU A 337 1.01 8.80 -19.07
N LEU A 338 1.72 7.70 -19.28
CA LEU A 338 2.31 6.90 -18.21
C LEU A 338 3.50 7.62 -17.56
N GLY A 339 4.38 8.23 -18.35
CA GLY A 339 5.46 9.09 -17.86
C GLY A 339 4.93 10.33 -17.14
N ALA A 340 3.88 10.98 -17.68
CA ALA A 340 3.21 12.08 -16.99
C ALA A 340 2.56 11.65 -15.66
N ALA A 341 2.02 10.44 -15.57
CA ALA A 341 1.48 9.89 -14.33
C ALA A 341 2.58 9.54 -13.32
N GLN A 342 3.70 8.94 -13.76
CA GLN A 342 4.86 8.67 -12.91
C GLN A 342 5.46 9.96 -12.35
N ASN A 343 5.62 11.00 -13.16
CA ASN A 343 6.14 12.30 -12.72
C ASN A 343 5.21 12.98 -11.69
N ARG A 344 3.88 12.84 -11.82
CA ARG A 344 2.93 13.31 -10.80
C ARG A 344 3.09 12.55 -9.48
N ILE A 345 3.16 11.21 -9.52
CA ILE A 345 3.35 10.37 -8.34
C ILE A 345 4.68 10.70 -7.65
N LYS A 346 5.77 10.85 -8.42
CA LYS A 346 7.09 11.23 -7.89
C LYS A 346 7.05 12.60 -7.20
N GLY A 347 6.41 13.59 -7.82
CA GLY A 347 6.22 14.91 -7.20
C GLY A 347 5.25 14.91 -6.01
N GLU A 348 4.35 13.94 -5.89
CA GLU A 348 3.53 13.71 -4.68
C GLU A 348 4.37 13.07 -3.57
N GLN A 349 5.19 12.07 -3.88
CA GLN A 349 6.14 11.46 -2.95
C GLN A 349 7.12 12.49 -2.38
N GLU A 350 7.75 13.31 -3.23
CA GLU A 350 8.66 14.39 -2.82
C GLU A 350 7.99 15.43 -1.91
N ARG A 351 6.68 15.69 -2.08
CA ARG A 351 5.91 16.54 -1.16
C ARG A 351 5.67 15.86 0.19
N PHE A 352 5.26 14.59 0.20
CA PHE A 352 5.06 13.85 1.45
C PHE A 352 6.37 13.64 2.22
N GLU A 353 7.51 13.47 1.53
CA GLU A 353 8.83 13.40 2.16
C GLU A 353 9.22 14.73 2.83
N CYS A 354 8.93 15.87 2.19
CA CYS A 354 9.09 17.19 2.81
C CYS A 354 8.20 17.36 4.06
N GLU A 355 6.91 17.01 3.97
CA GLU A 355 5.94 17.13 5.06
C GLU A 355 6.29 16.21 6.25
N VAL A 356 6.71 14.97 5.98
CA VAL A 356 7.23 14.05 7.00
C VAL A 356 8.50 14.61 7.66
N GLY A 357 9.41 15.22 6.89
CA GLY A 357 10.59 15.90 7.44
C GLY A 357 10.27 17.11 8.32
N GLU A 358 9.21 17.85 8.01
CA GLU A 358 8.68 18.94 8.86
C GLU A 358 8.07 18.41 10.15
N LEU A 359 7.24 17.37 10.07
CA LEU A 359 6.64 16.73 11.23
C LEU A 359 7.71 16.09 12.14
N GLN A 360 8.73 15.44 11.58
CA GLN A 360 9.85 14.87 12.34
C GLN A 360 10.66 15.95 13.09
N ARG A 361 10.93 17.10 12.46
CA ARG A 361 11.53 18.25 13.17
C ARG A 361 10.66 18.73 14.33
N LYS A 362 9.36 18.92 14.08
CA LYS A 362 8.42 19.43 15.10
C LYS A 362 8.22 18.46 16.27
N VAL A 363 8.23 17.15 16.01
CA VAL A 363 8.26 16.11 17.05
C VAL A 363 9.57 16.15 17.83
N SER A 364 10.71 16.39 17.17
CA SER A 364 12.02 16.52 17.84
C SER A 364 12.09 17.75 18.74
N GLU A 365 11.57 18.88 18.28
CA GLU A 365 11.44 20.14 19.04
C GLU A 365 10.57 19.94 20.29
N LEU A 366 9.37 19.39 20.13
CA LEU A 366 8.45 19.09 21.24
C LEU A 366 9.00 18.04 22.20
N THR A 367 9.79 17.06 21.72
CA THR A 367 10.46 16.08 22.58
C THR A 367 11.53 16.74 23.44
N GLN A 368 12.36 17.60 22.84
CA GLN A 368 13.37 18.36 23.58
C GLN A 368 12.73 19.36 24.57
N GLU A 369 11.56 19.92 24.25
CA GLU A 369 10.79 20.75 25.18
C GLU A 369 10.22 19.93 26.35
N CYS A 370 9.65 18.75 26.08
CA CYS A 370 9.23 17.80 27.11
C CYS A 370 10.39 17.38 28.03
N GLU A 371 11.61 17.23 27.52
CA GLU A 371 12.80 16.95 28.33
C GLU A 371 13.22 18.13 29.21
N LYS A 372 13.20 19.37 28.68
CA LYS A 372 13.43 20.58 29.47
C LYS A 372 12.41 20.70 30.61
N LEU A 373 11.12 20.48 30.33
CA LEU A 373 10.06 20.52 31.35
C LEU A 373 10.25 19.45 32.43
N LYS A 374 10.62 18.21 32.06
CA LYS A 374 10.98 17.15 33.02
C LYS A 374 12.18 17.55 33.90
N GLN A 375 13.19 18.18 33.31
CA GLN A 375 14.36 18.66 34.04
C GLN A 375 13.99 19.76 35.05
N MET A 376 13.19 20.75 34.65
CA MET A 376 12.70 21.79 35.57
C MET A 376 11.89 21.18 36.73
N ALA A 377 10.95 20.28 36.46
CA ALA A 377 10.16 19.62 37.50
C ALA A 377 11.02 18.77 38.47
N ALA A 378 12.10 18.15 37.97
CA ALA A 378 13.06 17.44 38.80
C ALA A 378 13.89 18.38 39.69
N ASP A 379 14.21 19.59 39.22
CA ASP A 379 14.94 20.59 40.00
C ASP A 379 14.03 21.36 40.97
N GLU A 380 12.76 21.61 40.63
CA GLU A 380 11.72 22.08 41.57
C GLU A 380 11.48 21.08 42.70
N LYS A 381 11.47 19.77 42.40
CA LYS A 381 11.37 18.75 43.45
C LYS A 381 12.56 18.83 44.42
N LYS A 382 13.78 19.04 43.92
CA LYS A 382 14.99 19.22 44.76
C LYS A 382 14.94 20.51 45.58
N THR A 383 14.35 21.61 45.09
CA THR A 383 14.18 22.83 45.90
C THR A 383 13.08 22.67 46.95
N GLY A 384 11.98 21.98 46.61
CA GLY A 384 10.94 21.58 47.57
C GLY A 384 11.47 20.68 48.69
N GLU A 385 12.31 19.69 48.38
CA GLU A 385 12.97 18.84 49.37
C GLU A 385 13.92 19.64 50.28
N LYS A 386 14.67 20.62 49.73
CA LYS A 386 15.48 21.57 50.53
C LYS A 386 14.62 22.45 51.44
N LEU A 387 13.49 22.96 50.96
CA LEU A 387 12.54 23.75 51.76
C LEU A 387 11.86 22.93 52.87
N LEU A 388 11.60 21.64 52.63
CA LEU A 388 11.13 20.74 53.68
C LEU A 388 12.23 20.45 54.71
N ALA A 389 13.49 20.34 54.30
CA ALA A 389 14.62 20.21 55.21
C ALA A 389 14.81 21.46 56.08
N THR A 390 14.78 22.67 55.50
CA THR A 390 14.87 23.91 56.30
C THR A 390 13.66 24.06 57.23
N ARG A 391 12.44 23.76 56.77
CA ARG A 391 11.24 23.78 57.63
C ARG A 391 11.35 22.83 58.83
N ARG A 392 11.93 21.62 58.64
CA ARG A 392 12.24 20.70 59.76
C ARG A 392 13.21 21.33 60.76
N THR A 393 14.31 21.92 60.28
CA THR A 393 15.26 22.61 61.19
C THR A 393 14.64 23.79 61.92
N CYS A 394 13.72 24.55 61.30
CA CYS A 394 12.97 25.61 61.98
C CYS A 394 12.04 25.03 63.05
N THR A 395 11.33 23.92 62.79
CA THR A 395 10.50 23.28 63.84
C THR A 395 11.32 22.72 65.01
N GLU A 396 12.54 22.24 64.75
CA GLU A 396 13.45 21.87 65.84
C GLU A 396 13.97 23.07 66.64
N LEU A 397 14.21 24.21 65.99
CA LEU A 397 14.62 25.45 66.66
C LEU A 397 13.49 26.00 67.53
N LEU A 398 12.25 26.05 67.02
CA LEU A 398 11.07 26.41 67.81
C LEU A 398 10.84 25.47 69.00
N ALA A 399 11.09 24.17 68.84
CA ALA A 399 11.03 23.23 69.97
C ALA A 399 12.13 23.49 71.01
N LYS A 400 13.35 23.86 70.59
CA LYS A 400 14.46 24.24 71.48
C LYS A 400 14.18 25.57 72.20
N GLU A 401 13.60 26.55 71.49
CA GLU A 401 13.17 27.85 72.02
C GLU A 401 12.10 27.66 73.11
N ARG A 402 11.06 26.86 72.83
CA ARG A 402 10.02 26.53 73.82
C ARG A 402 10.59 25.86 75.07
N ILE A 403 11.62 25.00 74.94
CA ILE A 403 12.35 24.39 76.07
C ILE A 403 13.19 25.42 76.86
N LEU A 404 13.58 26.54 76.25
CA LEU A 404 14.26 27.65 76.94
C LEU A 404 13.25 28.58 77.64
N GLU A 405 12.10 28.87 77.04
CA GLU A 405 10.98 29.54 77.70
C GLU A 405 10.56 28.78 78.97
N ASP A 406 10.36 27.47 78.85
CA ASP A 406 10.07 26.54 79.94
C ASP A 406 11.08 26.60 81.10
N LYS A 407 12.35 26.89 80.80
CA LYS A 407 13.43 27.04 81.80
C LYS A 407 13.44 28.44 82.42
N LEU A 408 13.15 29.47 81.63
CA LEU A 408 13.04 30.85 82.09
C LEU A 408 11.83 31.01 83.04
N SER A 409 10.69 30.39 82.74
CA SER A 409 9.51 30.37 83.61
C SER A 409 9.81 29.71 84.96
N ARG A 410 10.44 28.52 84.96
CA ARG A 410 10.87 27.86 86.21
C ARG A 410 11.87 28.70 87.01
N GLN A 411 12.82 29.38 86.36
CA GLN A 411 13.71 30.33 87.04
C GLN A 411 12.99 31.61 87.53
N GLY A 412 11.85 31.97 86.93
CA GLY A 412 10.95 33.00 87.43
C GLY A 412 10.27 32.56 88.72
N GLU A 413 9.63 31.38 88.70
CA GLU A 413 8.99 30.75 89.87
C GLU A 413 9.98 30.57 91.04
N GLU A 414 11.21 30.10 90.77
CA GLU A 414 12.27 29.98 91.77
C GLU A 414 12.65 31.33 92.39
N LYS A 415 12.77 32.40 91.58
CA LYS A 415 13.05 33.75 92.07
C LYS A 415 11.89 34.31 92.89
N GLU A 416 10.65 34.11 92.46
CA GLU A 416 9.47 34.57 93.18
C GLU A 416 9.33 33.87 94.54
N GLN A 417 9.58 32.56 94.60
CA GLN A 417 9.66 31.82 95.87
C GLN A 417 10.79 32.31 96.78
N LEU A 418 11.93 32.74 96.23
CA LEU A 418 13.02 33.33 97.02
C LEU A 418 12.67 34.74 97.52
N CYS A 419 11.99 35.56 96.72
CA CYS A 419 11.45 36.85 97.13
C CYS A 419 10.41 36.71 98.25
N ALA A 420 9.51 35.74 98.17
CA ALA A 420 8.54 35.45 99.23
C ALA A 420 9.24 35.07 100.56
N LYS A 421 10.23 34.17 100.51
CA LYS A 421 11.04 33.77 101.68
C LYS A 421 11.83 34.94 102.28
N LEU A 422 12.32 35.87 101.46
CA LEU A 422 12.94 37.11 101.92
C LEU A 422 11.92 38.04 102.60
N SER A 423 10.71 38.18 102.05
CA SER A 423 9.62 38.97 102.65
C SER A 423 9.25 38.44 104.04
N GLU A 424 9.02 37.12 104.16
CA GLU A 424 8.79 36.47 105.46
C GLU A 424 9.94 36.73 106.46
N SER A 425 11.20 36.72 106.00
CA SER A 425 12.36 36.99 106.85
C SER A 425 12.40 38.45 107.31
N ASN A 426 11.97 39.39 106.47
CA ASN A 426 11.88 40.81 106.80
C ASN A 426 10.76 41.08 107.81
N GLU A 427 9.59 40.46 107.66
CA GLU A 427 8.50 40.54 108.66
C GLU A 427 8.94 40.02 110.04
N LYS A 428 9.66 38.89 110.06
CA LYS A 428 10.23 38.31 111.28
C LYS A 428 11.27 39.24 111.92
N LEU A 429 12.09 39.93 111.12
CA LEU A 429 12.99 40.98 111.60
C LEU A 429 12.24 42.21 112.15
N GLU A 430 11.14 42.64 111.51
CA GLU A 430 10.36 43.79 111.97
C GLU A 430 9.64 43.53 113.31
N GLU A 431 9.13 42.31 113.53
CA GLU A 431 8.55 41.95 114.84
C GLU A 431 9.63 41.77 115.92
N LEU A 432 10.81 41.26 115.58
CA LEU A 432 11.96 41.28 116.50
C LEU A 432 12.39 42.73 116.83
N GLU A 433 12.37 43.65 115.87
CA GLU A 433 12.57 45.09 116.14
C GLU A 433 11.50 45.67 117.06
N LYS A 434 10.22 45.33 116.85
CA LYS A 434 9.11 45.76 117.73
C LYS A 434 9.31 45.20 119.14
N GLN A 435 9.70 43.93 119.28
CA GLN A 435 10.01 43.33 120.57
C GLN A 435 11.22 44.01 121.24
N VAL A 436 12.30 44.33 120.50
CA VAL A 436 13.42 45.11 121.03
C VAL A 436 12.98 46.51 121.47
N LYS A 437 12.08 47.18 120.74
CA LYS A 437 11.53 48.50 121.11
C LYS A 437 10.70 48.41 122.41
N ARG A 438 9.82 47.41 122.55
CA ARG A 438 9.09 47.10 123.80
C ARG A 438 10.06 46.88 124.97
N ASN A 439 11.08 46.04 124.79
CA ASN A 439 12.09 45.76 125.82
C ASN A 439 12.92 47.01 126.18
N GLN A 440 13.16 47.93 125.23
CA GLN A 440 13.79 49.22 125.51
C GLN A 440 12.86 50.17 126.29
N GLU A 441 11.55 50.13 126.07
CA GLU A 441 10.56 50.91 126.81
C GLU A 441 10.34 50.37 128.23
N GLU A 442 10.28 49.06 128.39
CA GLU A 442 10.30 48.38 129.69
C GLU A 442 11.59 48.70 130.45
N LYS A 443 12.76 48.67 129.78
CA LYS A 443 14.02 49.13 130.38
C LYS A 443 13.99 50.60 130.80
N LYS A 444 13.34 51.49 130.03
CA LYS A 444 13.14 52.91 130.42
C LYS A 444 12.19 53.05 131.62
N LEU A 445 11.16 52.20 131.72
CA LEU A 445 10.26 52.13 132.88
C LEU A 445 11.01 51.65 134.14
N LEU A 446 11.72 50.52 134.06
CA LEU A 446 12.56 50.01 135.15
C LEU A 446 13.68 51.00 135.53
N GLN A 447 14.21 51.78 134.58
CA GLN A 447 15.14 52.87 134.88
C GLN A 447 14.46 54.05 135.59
N LYS A 448 13.25 54.45 135.19
CA LYS A 448 12.46 55.46 135.92
C LYS A 448 12.17 54.99 137.33
N GLU A 449 11.68 53.78 137.52
CA GLU A 449 11.44 53.15 138.82
C GLU A 449 12.72 53.09 139.67
N ASN A 450 13.88 52.77 139.08
CA ASN A 450 15.16 52.86 139.78
C ASN A 450 15.52 54.29 140.20
N THR A 451 15.14 55.31 139.42
CA THR A 451 15.29 56.71 139.83
C THR A 451 14.24 57.14 140.87
N GLU A 452 13.03 56.56 140.85
CA GLU A 452 11.98 56.76 141.86
C GLU A 452 12.44 56.21 143.21
N LEU A 453 12.85 54.94 143.27
CA LEU A 453 13.42 54.30 144.46
C LEU A 453 14.67 55.02 144.98
N ARG A 454 15.47 55.64 144.10
CA ARG A 454 16.58 56.52 144.50
C ARG A 454 16.11 57.86 145.08
N LYS A 455 15.01 58.44 144.59
CA LYS A 455 14.37 59.61 145.23
C LYS A 455 13.78 59.22 146.58
N ASP A 456 13.17 58.05 146.72
CA ASP A 456 12.57 57.59 147.98
C ASP A 456 13.64 57.29 149.05
N LEU A 457 14.79 56.74 148.65
CA LEU A 457 15.97 56.63 149.51
C LEU A 457 16.47 58.02 149.95
N CYS A 458 16.54 59.00 149.04
CA CYS A 458 16.83 60.39 149.40
C CYS A 458 15.73 61.05 150.26
N ALA A 459 14.46 60.66 150.10
CA ALA A 459 13.33 61.21 150.85
C ALA A 459 13.35 60.72 152.31
N LEU A 460 13.62 59.43 152.53
CA LEU A 460 13.92 58.88 153.86
C LEU A 460 15.15 59.58 154.48
N GLN A 461 16.15 59.93 153.68
CA GLN A 461 17.32 60.69 154.14
C GLN A 461 17.01 62.17 154.44
N HIS A 462 15.92 62.74 153.89
CA HIS A 462 15.49 64.13 154.12
C HIS A 462 14.44 64.31 155.23
N GLN A 463 13.79 63.25 155.71
CA GLN A 463 12.81 63.32 156.82
C GLN A 463 13.40 63.80 158.17
N PHE A 464 14.72 63.97 158.28
CA PHE A 464 15.40 64.48 159.46
C PHE A 464 15.71 66.00 159.46
N SER A 465 15.28 66.76 158.44
CA SER A 465 15.45 68.22 158.38
C SER A 465 14.10 68.93 158.26
N ASN A 466 13.63 69.51 159.36
CA ASN A 466 12.26 70.03 159.49
C ASN A 466 12.00 71.42 158.85
N THR A 467 10.70 71.72 158.72
CA THR A 467 10.03 73.03 158.58
C THR A 467 9.82 73.66 157.18
N VAL A 468 8.53 73.94 156.87
CA VAL A 468 7.95 75.24 156.39
C VAL A 468 8.50 75.80 155.03
N THR A 469 7.71 76.15 153.99
CA THR A 469 6.38 76.80 153.95
C THR A 469 5.55 76.51 152.67
N GLU A 470 4.28 76.85 152.80
CA GLU A 470 3.14 76.99 151.87
C GLU A 470 3.24 77.68 150.47
N ARG A 471 2.39 77.19 149.54
CA ARG A 471 1.44 77.90 148.60
C ARG A 471 1.90 78.64 147.30
N LYS A 472 1.01 78.51 146.27
CA LYS A 472 0.70 79.42 145.12
C LYS A 472 1.72 79.48 143.95
N THR A 473 1.40 79.81 142.68
CA THR A 473 0.18 80.38 142.00
C THR A 473 0.17 80.05 140.48
N HIS A 474 -1.02 79.86 139.85
CA HIS A 474 -1.40 80.27 138.45
C HIS A 474 -0.61 79.59 137.28
N GLU A 475 -0.85 79.69 135.95
CA GLU A 475 -1.84 80.25 134.96
C GLU A 475 -1.49 79.58 133.56
N GLU A 476 -2.21 79.56 132.43
CA GLU A 476 -3.61 79.76 131.98
C GLU A 476 -3.73 79.32 130.47
N LEU A 477 -4.95 79.36 129.86
CA LEU A 477 -5.28 79.30 128.40
C LEU A 477 -5.14 77.90 127.70
N SER A 478 -6.08 77.33 126.90
CA SER A 478 -7.20 77.80 126.04
C SER A 478 -6.78 78.43 124.69
N PRO A 479 -7.51 78.32 123.55
CA PRO A 479 -8.56 77.36 123.08
C PRO A 479 -8.33 76.83 121.63
N GLY A 480 -9.32 76.14 121.02
CA GLY A 480 -9.43 75.95 119.54
C GLY A 480 -10.05 74.61 119.09
N ASN A 481 -11.38 74.42 119.03
CA ASN A 481 -12.33 74.71 117.92
C ASN A 481 -12.02 74.08 116.52
N SER A 482 -12.98 73.56 115.72
CA SER A 482 -14.41 73.20 115.95
C SER A 482 -15.11 72.63 114.68
N HIS A 483 -15.90 71.53 114.82
CA HIS A 483 -17.26 71.27 114.21
C HIS A 483 -17.50 71.43 112.67
N SER A 484 -18.60 71.04 111.97
CA SER A 484 -19.78 70.11 112.06
C SER A 484 -20.36 70.03 110.60
N CYS A 485 -20.90 68.97 109.98
CA CYS A 485 -22.02 68.01 110.23
C CYS A 485 -23.48 68.48 109.86
N LYS A 486 -23.96 68.09 108.65
CA LYS A 486 -25.35 67.78 108.16
C LYS A 486 -26.48 68.90 108.14
N PRO A 487 -27.84 68.70 108.32
CA PRO A 487 -28.93 69.25 107.44
C PRO A 487 -30.07 70.05 108.22
N PRO A 488 -31.38 70.27 107.82
CA PRO A 488 -32.22 69.89 106.64
C PRO A 488 -33.18 70.99 106.03
N ILE A 489 -34.54 70.84 106.12
CA ILE A 489 -35.70 71.49 105.39
C ILE A 489 -37.01 71.40 106.29
N PRO A 490 -38.33 71.66 105.95
CA PRO A 490 -39.05 72.04 104.67
C PRO A 490 -40.38 72.95 104.76
N MET A 491 -41.13 73.10 103.63
CA MET A 491 -42.64 73.23 103.44
C MET A 491 -43.50 74.52 103.74
N ARG A 492 -44.54 74.79 102.89
CA ARG A 492 -46.00 75.12 103.18
C ARG A 492 -46.71 76.52 102.90
N ASN A 493 -48.03 76.49 102.50
CA ASN A 493 -49.19 77.47 102.59
C ASN A 493 -49.35 78.72 101.62
N ASN A 494 -50.46 79.53 101.65
CA ASN A 494 -51.83 79.36 101.02
C ASN A 494 -52.83 80.60 101.09
N ASN A 495 -53.85 80.69 100.18
CA ASN A 495 -55.23 81.34 100.22
C ASN A 495 -55.58 82.89 100.00
N ASP A 496 -56.61 83.14 99.13
CA ASP A 496 -57.93 83.90 99.14
C ASP A 496 -58.24 85.45 99.40
N ASP A 497 -58.92 86.10 98.40
CA ASP A 497 -60.19 86.97 98.28
C ASP A 497 -60.62 88.36 98.93
N VAL A 498 -61.41 89.18 98.14
CA VAL A 498 -62.58 90.13 98.40
C VAL A 498 -62.56 91.66 98.92
N LYS A 499 -63.10 92.59 98.07
CA LYS A 499 -63.99 93.85 98.14
C LYS A 499 -63.96 95.11 99.13
N GLN A 500 -64.44 96.27 98.58
CA GLN A 500 -65.35 97.37 99.10
C GLN A 500 -64.86 98.84 99.48
N SER A 501 -65.78 99.80 99.85
CA SER A 501 -65.74 101.27 99.46
C SER A 501 -66.49 102.37 100.29
N LEU A 502 -66.16 103.69 100.09
CA LEU A 502 -66.89 104.99 100.41
C LEU A 502 -66.95 105.49 101.90
N PRO A 503 -67.44 106.72 102.32
CA PRO A 503 -68.13 107.87 101.63
C PRO A 503 -67.79 109.37 102.06
N GLU A 504 -68.48 110.40 101.48
CA GLU A 504 -69.00 111.72 102.04
C GLU A 504 -68.04 112.84 102.66
N GLU A 505 -68.31 114.18 102.81
CA GLU A 505 -69.32 115.18 102.30
C GLU A 505 -68.84 116.70 102.31
N LYS A 506 -69.71 117.74 102.49
CA LYS A 506 -69.50 119.24 102.41
C LYS A 506 -69.92 120.00 103.74
N PRO A 507 -70.53 121.25 103.87
CA PRO A 507 -70.81 122.46 103.01
C PRO A 507 -70.74 123.92 103.67
N HIS A 508 -71.05 125.00 102.89
CA HIS A 508 -71.53 126.39 103.28
C HIS A 508 -70.58 127.34 104.09
N HIS A 509 -70.78 128.67 104.35
CA HIS A 509 -71.37 129.91 103.72
C HIS A 509 -70.84 131.19 104.48
N VAL A 510 -70.88 132.50 104.10
CA VAL A 510 -71.73 133.43 103.25
C VAL A 510 -72.98 133.97 104.00
N GLN A 511 -73.44 135.26 103.98
CA GLN A 511 -73.22 136.51 103.19
C GLN A 511 -72.36 137.58 103.95
N GLN A 512 -72.49 138.94 103.96
CA GLN A 512 -73.35 140.06 103.43
C GLN A 512 -72.55 141.41 103.61
N ALA A 513 -72.68 142.59 102.96
CA ALA A 513 -73.58 143.30 102.02
C ALA A 513 -74.83 144.08 102.60
N GLU A 514 -75.15 145.34 102.25
CA GLU A 514 -74.39 146.53 101.74
C GLU A 514 -75.23 147.84 101.95
N LEU A 515 -74.78 149.02 101.48
CA LEU A 515 -75.63 150.23 101.36
C LEU A 515 -75.40 150.89 99.97
N GLU A 516 -76.34 150.64 99.07
CA GLU A 516 -76.49 151.31 97.77
C GLU A 516 -76.78 152.83 97.97
N GLU A 517 -76.73 153.75 97.01
CA GLU A 517 -76.89 153.60 95.56
C GLU A 517 -76.00 154.56 94.75
N LEU A 518 -75.42 155.59 95.38
CA LEU A 518 -74.31 156.39 94.79
C LEU A 518 -73.01 155.57 94.62
N ARG A 519 -72.99 154.33 95.13
CA ARG A 519 -72.02 153.31 94.72
C ARG A 519 -72.24 152.84 93.28
N GLN A 520 -73.46 152.83 92.73
CA GLN A 520 -73.79 152.07 91.53
C GLN A 520 -73.11 152.58 90.24
N GLU A 521 -72.95 153.89 90.03
CA GLU A 521 -72.26 154.38 88.82
C GLU A 521 -70.75 154.09 88.87
N ILE A 522 -70.14 154.12 90.07
CA ILE A 522 -68.76 153.66 90.26
C ILE A 522 -68.68 152.13 90.15
N GLN A 523 -69.64 151.39 90.70
CA GLN A 523 -69.75 149.93 90.57
C GLN A 523 -69.96 149.51 89.12
N GLN A 524 -70.65 150.25 88.25
CA GLN A 524 -70.77 149.88 86.83
C GLN A 524 -69.42 149.91 86.12
N VAL A 525 -68.63 150.97 86.33
CA VAL A 525 -67.27 151.04 85.77
C VAL A 525 -66.34 150.01 86.41
N GLN A 526 -66.42 149.81 87.73
CA GLN A 526 -65.64 148.78 88.45
C GLN A 526 -66.05 147.35 88.10
N HIS A 527 -67.32 147.08 87.78
CA HIS A 527 -67.84 145.77 87.39
C HIS A 527 -67.50 145.47 85.92
N LEU A 528 -67.47 146.48 85.04
CA LEU A 528 -66.96 146.29 83.68
C LEU A 528 -65.44 146.09 83.67
N SER A 529 -64.70 146.82 84.53
CA SER A 529 -63.26 146.58 84.74
C SER A 529 -62.99 145.20 85.35
N GLY A 530 -63.70 144.85 86.42
CA GLY A 530 -63.56 143.57 87.12
C GLY A 530 -63.94 142.40 86.23
N ARG A 531 -65.00 142.51 85.42
CA ARG A 531 -65.37 141.48 84.45
C ARG A 531 -64.32 141.30 83.34
N ALA A 532 -63.69 142.38 82.88
CA ALA A 532 -62.58 142.28 81.93
C ALA A 532 -61.33 141.65 82.57
N GLU A 533 -61.09 141.90 83.87
CA GLU A 533 -60.04 141.23 84.64
C GLU A 533 -60.35 139.75 84.90
N GLU A 534 -61.61 139.39 85.20
CA GLU A 534 -62.11 138.01 85.35
C GLU A 534 -62.02 137.23 84.03
N GLU A 535 -62.43 137.81 82.91
CA GLU A 535 -62.30 137.18 81.58
C GLU A 535 -60.81 136.97 81.21
N LEU A 536 -59.93 137.91 81.56
CA LEU A 536 -58.48 137.76 81.42
C LEU A 536 -57.90 136.71 82.40
N GLN A 537 -58.45 136.59 83.61
CA GLN A 537 -58.07 135.60 84.62
C GLN A 537 -58.46 134.19 84.14
N HIS A 538 -59.70 134.01 83.66
CA HIS A 538 -60.20 132.74 83.14
C HIS A 538 -59.47 132.29 81.88
N GLU A 539 -59.11 133.17 80.95
CA GLU A 539 -58.25 132.78 79.82
C GLU A 539 -56.81 132.45 80.26
N ARG A 540 -56.27 133.08 81.31
CA ARG A 540 -54.98 132.65 81.92
C ARG A 540 -55.11 131.27 82.56
N GLU A 541 -56.17 131.00 83.31
CA GLU A 541 -56.47 129.69 83.91
C GLU A 541 -56.64 128.61 82.84
N ARG A 542 -57.41 128.88 81.79
CA ARG A 542 -57.58 128.02 80.61
C ARG A 542 -56.26 127.76 79.90
N ASN A 543 -55.39 128.76 79.78
CA ASN A 543 -54.06 128.62 79.20
C ASN A 543 -53.13 127.75 80.08
N LEU A 544 -53.25 127.84 81.42
CA LEU A 544 -52.58 126.96 82.36
C LEU A 544 -53.13 125.52 82.27
N GLU A 545 -54.44 125.33 82.13
CA GLU A 545 -55.06 124.01 81.99
C GLU A 545 -54.65 123.32 80.68
N LEU A 546 -54.63 124.07 79.58
CA LEU A 546 -54.08 123.61 78.30
C LEU A 546 -52.59 123.25 78.39
N LYS A 547 -51.80 123.99 79.18
CA LYS A 547 -50.39 123.64 79.46
C LYS A 547 -50.26 122.35 80.29
N LYS A 548 -51.06 122.17 81.34
CA LYS A 548 -51.12 120.89 82.10
C LYS A 548 -51.46 119.72 81.18
N SER A 549 -52.49 119.88 80.35
CA SER A 549 -52.94 118.86 79.38
C SER A 549 -51.86 118.54 78.34
N ASN A 550 -51.17 119.56 77.78
CA ASN A 550 -50.07 119.35 76.85
C ASN A 550 -48.88 118.63 77.50
N ILE A 551 -48.52 118.99 78.74
CA ILE A 551 -47.48 118.30 79.52
C ILE A 551 -47.87 116.84 79.80
N PHE A 552 -49.14 116.55 80.11
CA PHE A 552 -49.63 115.19 80.30
C PHE A 552 -49.51 114.37 79.00
N LEU A 553 -49.97 114.92 77.87
CA LEU A 553 -49.84 114.27 76.55
C LEU A 553 -48.38 114.07 76.12
N GLN A 554 -47.47 114.97 76.51
CA GLN A 554 -46.03 114.78 76.32
C GLN A 554 -45.48 113.64 77.19
N GLN A 555 -45.85 113.57 78.47
CA GLN A 555 -45.47 112.45 79.35
C GLN A 555 -46.00 111.11 78.85
N GLU A 556 -47.24 111.07 78.33
CA GLU A 556 -47.86 109.88 77.75
C GLU A 556 -47.17 109.46 76.44
N ASN A 557 -46.86 110.40 75.54
CA ASN A 557 -46.04 110.12 74.36
C ASN A 557 -44.64 109.58 74.72
N ILE A 558 -44.01 110.12 75.77
CA ILE A 558 -42.71 109.63 76.28
C ILE A 558 -42.84 108.20 76.83
N LYS A 559 -43.92 107.88 77.57
CA LYS A 559 -44.20 106.51 78.03
C LYS A 559 -44.36 105.54 76.85
N ILE A 560 -45.21 105.87 75.88
CA ILE A 560 -45.47 105.01 74.70
C ILE A 560 -44.17 104.79 73.90
N LYS A 561 -43.36 105.83 73.69
CA LYS A 561 -42.04 105.68 73.04
C LYS A 561 -41.08 104.80 73.85
N ALA A 562 -41.07 104.93 75.18
CA ALA A 562 -40.26 104.09 76.05
C ALA A 562 -40.73 102.63 76.08
N GLU A 563 -42.03 102.36 75.93
CA GLU A 563 -42.58 101.01 75.85
C GLU A 563 -42.31 100.36 74.49
N LEU A 564 -42.47 101.09 73.38
CA LEU A 564 -42.04 100.62 72.05
C LEU A 564 -40.53 100.33 71.98
N LEU A 565 -39.70 101.16 72.63
CA LEU A 565 -38.26 100.92 72.77
C LEU A 565 -37.93 99.76 73.72
N LYS A 566 -38.73 99.49 74.74
CA LYS A 566 -38.59 98.29 75.59
C LYS A 566 -39.00 97.00 74.85
N LEU A 567 -40.05 97.05 74.03
CA LEU A 567 -40.53 95.90 73.26
C LEU A 567 -39.56 95.54 72.14
N SER A 568 -39.21 96.50 71.26
CA SER A 568 -38.17 96.31 70.23
C SER A 568 -36.77 96.08 70.81
N GLY A 569 -36.47 96.72 71.94
CA GLY A 569 -35.24 96.52 72.69
C GLY A 569 -35.12 95.15 73.35
N SER A 570 -36.24 94.46 73.61
CA SER A 570 -36.28 93.25 74.44
C SER A 570 -35.37 92.14 73.90
N SER A 571 -34.32 91.84 74.66
CA SER A 571 -33.30 90.84 74.27
C SER A 571 -33.91 89.46 74.03
N LYS A 572 -34.98 89.11 74.75
CA LYS A 572 -35.69 87.83 74.63
C LYS A 572 -36.35 87.62 73.27
N LEU A 573 -36.89 88.65 72.62
CA LEU A 573 -37.49 88.50 71.29
C LEU A 573 -36.41 88.36 70.21
N ARG A 574 -35.42 89.27 70.19
CA ARG A 574 -34.29 89.19 69.24
C ARG A 574 -33.45 87.91 69.42
N ALA A 575 -33.35 87.37 70.63
CA ALA A 575 -32.72 86.06 70.88
C ALA A 575 -33.53 84.89 70.29
N LYS A 576 -34.87 84.91 70.38
CA LYS A 576 -35.73 83.89 69.75
C LYS A 576 -35.73 83.99 68.23
N GLU A 577 -35.78 85.22 67.70
CA GLU A 577 -35.72 85.51 66.27
C GLU A 577 -34.40 85.02 65.66
N THR A 578 -33.25 85.34 66.28
CA THR A 578 -31.95 84.82 65.84
C THR A 578 -31.78 83.31 66.07
N GLN A 579 -32.42 82.72 67.08
CA GLN A 579 -32.44 81.26 67.26
C GLN A 579 -33.27 80.55 66.18
N LEU A 580 -34.40 81.13 65.77
CA LEU A 580 -35.21 80.62 64.66
C LEU A 580 -34.46 80.78 63.33
N ALA A 581 -33.83 81.94 63.09
CA ALA A 581 -33.02 82.16 61.89
C ALA A 581 -31.85 81.16 61.77
N ARG A 582 -31.17 80.84 62.89
CA ARG A 582 -30.16 79.76 62.93
C ARG A 582 -30.77 78.41 62.58
N LYS A 583 -31.90 78.03 63.18
CA LYS A 583 -32.58 76.76 62.86
C LYS A 583 -33.05 76.68 61.40
N PHE A 584 -33.51 77.78 60.81
CA PHE A 584 -33.85 77.82 59.39
C PHE A 584 -32.61 77.66 58.51
N ALA A 585 -31.48 78.30 58.84
CA ALA A 585 -30.22 78.09 58.12
C ALA A 585 -29.66 76.66 58.30
N GLU A 586 -29.73 76.08 59.50
CA GLU A 586 -29.36 74.70 59.80
C GLU A 586 -30.20 73.71 58.99
N LEU A 587 -31.52 73.89 58.95
CA LEU A 587 -32.44 73.07 58.13
C LEU A 587 -32.22 73.29 56.63
N GLN A 588 -31.95 74.51 56.18
CA GLN A 588 -31.67 74.80 54.77
C GLN A 588 -30.37 74.12 54.31
N VAL A 589 -29.32 74.14 55.13
CA VAL A 589 -28.07 73.41 54.88
C VAL A 589 -28.32 71.89 54.90
N GLN A 590 -29.16 71.38 55.81
CA GLN A 590 -29.54 69.96 55.82
C GLN A 590 -30.31 69.54 54.55
N CYS A 591 -31.25 70.35 54.07
CA CYS A 591 -31.93 70.11 52.79
C CYS A 591 -30.93 70.10 51.63
N GLN A 592 -30.09 71.12 51.51
CA GLN A 592 -29.05 71.19 50.46
C GLN A 592 -28.07 70.00 50.52
N GLN A 593 -27.74 69.52 51.73
CA GLN A 593 -26.87 68.36 51.93
C GLN A 593 -27.57 67.03 51.60
N GLN A 594 -28.89 66.94 51.78
CA GLN A 594 -29.70 65.80 51.33
C GLN A 594 -29.93 65.82 49.81
N GLU A 595 -30.21 66.98 49.22
CA GLU A 595 -30.33 67.20 47.77
C GLU A 595 -29.02 66.82 47.06
N ALA A 596 -27.87 67.31 47.55
CA ALA A 596 -26.55 66.93 47.02
C ALA A 596 -26.27 65.43 47.16
N ARG A 597 -26.70 64.78 48.26
CA ARG A 597 -26.53 63.34 48.46
C ARG A 597 -27.45 62.51 47.55
N LEU A 598 -28.67 62.96 47.29
CA LEU A 598 -29.58 62.34 46.32
C LEU A 598 -29.03 62.47 44.90
N GLN A 599 -28.51 63.64 44.53
CA GLN A 599 -27.86 63.85 43.23
C GLN A 599 -26.69 62.87 43.02
N VAL A 600 -25.80 62.72 44.02
CA VAL A 600 -24.71 61.73 43.97
C VAL A 600 -25.24 60.31 43.82
N LEU A 601 -26.25 59.89 44.58
CA LEU A 601 -26.86 58.56 44.47
C LEU A 601 -27.55 58.32 43.12
N GLU A 602 -28.15 59.35 42.52
CA GLU A 602 -28.71 59.28 41.17
C GLU A 602 -27.62 59.14 40.09
N ASP A 603 -26.50 59.85 40.24
CA ASP A 603 -25.41 59.82 39.28
C ASP A 603 -24.56 58.54 39.41
N GLU A 604 -24.38 58.01 40.63
CA GLU A 604 -23.89 56.65 40.90
C GLU A 604 -24.80 55.59 40.25
N LYS A 605 -26.13 55.74 40.39
CA LYS A 605 -27.10 54.82 39.75
C LYS A 605 -27.05 54.89 38.22
N LYS A 606 -26.83 56.07 37.62
CA LYS A 606 -26.62 56.23 36.17
C LYS A 606 -25.33 55.54 35.73
N ALA A 607 -24.22 55.78 36.44
CA ALA A 607 -22.93 55.15 36.15
C ALA A 607 -23.00 53.62 36.20
N LEU A 608 -23.62 53.03 37.24
CA LEU A 608 -23.84 51.58 37.35
C LEU A 608 -24.75 51.03 36.23
N PHE A 609 -25.72 51.81 35.75
CA PHE A 609 -26.57 51.40 34.63
C PHE A 609 -25.82 51.43 33.29
N ASP A 610 -24.99 52.46 33.06
CA ASP A 610 -24.13 52.57 31.87
C ASP A 610 -23.01 51.50 31.87
N GLU A 611 -22.47 51.16 33.04
CA GLU A 611 -21.51 50.06 33.21
C GLU A 611 -22.17 48.71 32.96
N HIS A 612 -23.36 48.44 33.52
CA HIS A 612 -24.13 47.24 33.22
C HIS A 612 -24.46 47.12 31.72
N LEU A 613 -24.84 48.22 31.07
CA LEU A 613 -25.11 48.27 29.63
C LEU A 613 -23.84 48.05 28.79
N GLN A 614 -22.68 48.46 29.27
CA GLN A 614 -21.39 48.14 28.64
C GLN A 614 -21.04 46.65 28.81
N CYS A 615 -21.21 46.07 30.01
CA CYS A 615 -21.06 44.64 30.23
C CYS A 615 -22.02 43.81 29.36
N GLN A 616 -23.28 44.23 29.21
CA GLN A 616 -24.25 43.58 28.33
C GLN A 616 -23.77 43.61 26.87
N LYS A 617 -23.33 44.76 26.36
CA LYS A 617 -22.79 44.90 25.00
C LYS A 617 -21.49 44.11 24.78
N TYR A 618 -20.65 43.97 25.81
CA TYR A 618 -19.44 43.14 25.75
C TYR A 618 -19.79 41.66 25.70
N ASN A 619 -20.67 41.18 26.59
CA ASN A 619 -21.13 39.80 26.63
C ASN A 619 -21.87 39.41 25.35
N GLN A 620 -22.65 40.33 24.75
CA GLN A 620 -23.29 40.11 23.46
C GLN A 620 -22.25 39.91 22.34
N LYS A 621 -21.23 40.79 22.24
CA LYS A 621 -20.14 40.61 21.27
C LYS A 621 -19.36 39.31 21.48
N LEU A 622 -19.17 38.90 22.73
CA LEU A 622 -18.50 37.64 23.06
C LEU A 622 -19.34 36.42 22.63
N ALA A 623 -20.67 36.48 22.81
CA ALA A 623 -21.59 35.47 22.31
C ALA A 623 -21.63 35.41 20.78
N GLU A 624 -21.65 36.57 20.10
CA GLU A 624 -21.55 36.69 18.64
C GLU A 624 -20.23 36.07 18.10
N GLN A 625 -19.11 36.28 18.79
CA GLN A 625 -17.82 35.66 18.46
C GLN A 625 -17.82 34.14 18.69
N VAL A 626 -18.38 33.66 19.81
CA VAL A 626 -18.50 32.22 20.08
C VAL A 626 -19.38 31.54 19.04
N GLN A 627 -20.49 32.16 18.65
CA GLN A 627 -21.38 31.64 17.61
C GLN A 627 -20.70 31.62 16.23
N ALA A 628 -19.93 32.66 15.88
CA ALA A 628 -19.15 32.66 14.65
C ALA A 628 -18.12 31.51 14.61
N LEU A 629 -17.34 31.33 15.69
CA LEU A 629 -16.38 30.24 15.83
C LEU A 629 -17.03 28.85 15.84
N GLN A 630 -18.26 28.73 16.36
CA GLN A 630 -19.05 27.50 16.25
C GLN A 630 -19.43 27.21 14.79
N THR A 631 -19.93 28.20 14.04
CA THR A 631 -20.23 28.02 12.61
C THR A 631 -18.98 27.72 11.77
N GLU A 632 -17.84 28.36 12.06
CA GLU A 632 -16.56 28.08 11.39
C GLU A 632 -16.10 26.64 11.64
N LYS A 633 -16.15 26.17 12.90
CA LYS A 633 -15.88 24.78 13.27
C LYS A 633 -16.81 23.80 12.53
N GLU A 634 -18.10 24.12 12.43
CA GLU A 634 -19.08 23.28 11.73
C GLU A 634 -18.78 23.21 10.23
N THR A 635 -18.46 24.33 9.57
CA THR A 635 -18.05 24.33 8.16
C THR A 635 -16.75 23.55 7.92
N LEU A 636 -15.74 23.69 8.81
CA LEU A 636 -14.50 22.92 8.71
C LEU A 636 -14.74 21.41 8.90
N LEU A 637 -15.65 21.01 9.79
CA LEU A 637 -16.04 19.60 9.94
C LEU A 637 -16.77 19.05 8.70
N GLU A 638 -17.59 19.86 8.02
CA GLU A 638 -18.17 19.49 6.73
C GLU A 638 -17.11 19.38 5.62
N GLU A 639 -16.14 20.28 5.57
CA GLU A 639 -15.02 20.24 4.62
C GLU A 639 -14.13 19.01 4.83
N PHE A 640 -13.70 18.73 6.07
CA PHE A 640 -13.00 17.48 6.40
C PHE A 640 -13.84 16.25 6.04
N GLY A 641 -15.16 16.28 6.30
CA GLY A 641 -16.09 15.23 5.91
C GLY A 641 -16.23 15.05 4.39
N GLN A 642 -16.03 16.10 3.59
CA GLN A 642 -15.98 16.03 2.12
C GLN A 642 -14.63 15.52 1.63
N ILE A 643 -13.51 15.98 2.18
CA ILE A 643 -12.15 15.52 1.87
C ILE A 643 -12.04 14.01 2.14
N LEU A 644 -12.50 13.56 3.32
CA LEU A 644 -12.53 12.13 3.66
C LEU A 644 -13.29 11.31 2.61
N LYS A 645 -14.49 11.76 2.17
CA LYS A 645 -15.25 11.09 1.10
C LYS A 645 -14.49 11.06 -0.24
N GLN A 646 -13.74 12.11 -0.60
CA GLN A 646 -12.93 12.13 -1.81
C GLN A 646 -11.72 11.18 -1.72
N VAL A 647 -11.06 11.09 -0.56
CA VAL A 647 -9.99 10.12 -0.29
C VAL A 647 -10.55 8.70 -0.39
N ASP A 648 -11.69 8.43 0.25
CA ASP A 648 -12.37 7.13 0.22
C ASP A 648 -12.70 6.66 -1.21
N ILE A 649 -13.25 7.57 -2.03
CA ILE A 649 -13.53 7.32 -3.45
C ILE A 649 -12.23 7.06 -4.23
N SER A 650 -11.13 7.75 -3.89
CA SER A 650 -9.84 7.61 -4.57
C SER A 650 -9.14 6.29 -4.21
N VAL A 651 -9.16 5.89 -2.93
CA VAL A 651 -8.68 4.59 -2.45
C VAL A 651 -9.48 3.45 -3.09
N ARG A 652 -10.82 3.55 -3.13
CA ARG A 652 -11.67 2.57 -3.83
C ARG A 652 -11.30 2.47 -5.31
N LYS A 653 -11.15 3.59 -6.02
CA LYS A 653 -10.71 3.63 -7.44
C LYS A 653 -9.31 3.04 -7.64
N HIS A 654 -8.38 3.24 -6.70
CA HIS A 654 -7.05 2.62 -6.75
C HIS A 654 -7.13 1.11 -6.57
N ASN A 655 -7.86 0.63 -5.56
CA ASN A 655 -8.06 -0.79 -5.30
C ASN A 655 -8.73 -1.49 -6.49
N ASP A 656 -9.75 -0.87 -7.09
CA ASP A 656 -10.39 -1.31 -8.34
C ASP A 656 -9.37 -1.46 -9.48
N ARG A 657 -8.50 -0.46 -9.66
CA ARG A 657 -7.44 -0.49 -10.68
C ARG A 657 -6.46 -1.64 -10.40
N CYS A 658 -5.99 -1.80 -9.16
CA CYS A 658 -5.10 -2.87 -8.73
C CYS A 658 -5.73 -4.26 -8.97
N LEU A 659 -7.00 -4.46 -8.60
CA LEU A 659 -7.74 -5.70 -8.86
C LEU A 659 -7.87 -5.99 -10.37
N ARG A 660 -8.11 -4.96 -11.20
CA ARG A 660 -8.13 -5.09 -12.67
C ARG A 660 -6.75 -5.48 -13.23
N HIS A 661 -5.64 -4.90 -12.74
CA HIS A 661 -4.29 -5.34 -13.13
C HIS A 661 -3.99 -6.77 -12.66
N LYS A 662 -4.32 -7.13 -11.41
CA LYS A 662 -4.19 -8.49 -10.87
C LYS A 662 -5.06 -9.51 -11.63
N ALA A 663 -6.16 -9.08 -12.25
CA ALA A 663 -6.97 -9.92 -13.16
C ALA A 663 -6.39 -10.02 -14.57
N LYS A 664 -5.90 -8.91 -15.17
CA LYS A 664 -5.18 -8.92 -16.46
C LYS A 664 -3.95 -9.85 -16.39
N LEU A 665 -3.13 -9.74 -15.34
CA LEU A 665 -1.94 -10.56 -15.16
C LEU A 665 -2.26 -12.05 -14.98
N ARG A 666 -3.37 -12.39 -14.31
CA ARG A 666 -3.86 -13.78 -14.21
C ARG A 666 -4.20 -14.35 -15.59
N ARG A 667 -5.01 -13.65 -16.38
CA ARG A 667 -5.34 -14.07 -17.76
C ARG A 667 -4.11 -14.21 -18.65
N ALA A 668 -3.13 -13.30 -18.53
CA ALA A 668 -1.88 -13.39 -19.27
C ALA A 668 -1.05 -14.64 -18.87
N LYS A 669 -0.96 -14.94 -17.57
CA LYS A 669 -0.32 -16.17 -17.07
C LYS A 669 -1.08 -17.43 -17.51
N GLU A 670 -2.40 -17.42 -17.44
CA GLU A 670 -3.27 -18.53 -17.90
C GLU A 670 -3.08 -18.79 -19.40
N ALA A 671 -3.09 -17.74 -20.24
CA ALA A 671 -2.85 -17.83 -21.67
C ALA A 671 -1.44 -18.36 -21.99
N PHE A 672 -0.39 -17.86 -21.31
CA PHE A 672 0.97 -18.38 -21.43
C PHE A 672 1.05 -19.86 -21.07
N ILE A 673 0.43 -20.28 -19.96
CA ILE A 673 0.39 -21.68 -19.53
C ILE A 673 -0.33 -22.57 -20.56
N SER A 674 -1.41 -22.10 -21.20
CA SER A 674 -2.04 -22.85 -22.29
C SER A 674 -1.16 -22.93 -23.55
N GLY A 675 -0.46 -21.86 -23.90
CA GLY A 675 0.46 -21.83 -25.05
C GLY A 675 1.70 -22.70 -24.83
N VAL A 676 2.24 -22.77 -23.60
CA VAL A 676 3.27 -23.73 -23.19
C VAL A 676 2.75 -25.15 -23.38
N LYS A 677 1.62 -25.51 -22.76
CA LYS A 677 1.03 -26.86 -22.88
C LYS A 677 0.76 -27.29 -24.33
N GLN A 678 0.35 -26.36 -25.20
CA GLN A 678 0.15 -26.63 -26.63
C GLN A 678 1.47 -26.89 -27.36
N ARG A 679 2.53 -26.13 -27.05
CA ARG A 679 3.89 -26.39 -27.59
C ARG A 679 4.43 -27.72 -27.07
N ASP A 680 4.32 -28.01 -25.78
CA ASP A 680 4.80 -29.26 -25.18
C ASP A 680 4.07 -30.49 -25.75
N TRP A 681 2.81 -30.35 -26.15
CA TRP A 681 2.07 -31.39 -26.88
C TRP A 681 2.56 -31.55 -28.32
N CYS A 682 2.75 -30.43 -29.05
CA CYS A 682 3.26 -30.43 -30.42
C CYS A 682 4.68 -31.03 -30.49
N ILE A 683 5.57 -30.67 -29.56
CA ILE A 683 6.94 -31.18 -29.46
C ILE A 683 6.93 -32.70 -29.28
N ARG A 684 6.12 -33.24 -28.34
CA ARG A 684 6.03 -34.70 -28.12
C ARG A 684 5.50 -35.46 -29.33
N ASN A 685 4.52 -34.92 -30.05
CA ASN A 685 4.06 -35.53 -31.30
C ASN A 685 5.20 -35.59 -32.33
N LEU A 686 5.92 -34.47 -32.53
CA LEU A 686 7.05 -34.41 -33.46
C LEU A 686 8.22 -35.32 -33.05
N GLU A 687 8.48 -35.47 -31.74
CA GLU A 687 9.42 -36.44 -31.22
C GLU A 687 9.00 -37.88 -31.55
N ASP A 688 7.71 -38.21 -31.42
CA ASP A 688 7.18 -39.54 -31.75
C ASP A 688 7.19 -39.81 -33.26
N ASP A 689 6.85 -38.82 -34.10
CA ASP A 689 7.00 -38.88 -35.56
C ASP A 689 8.48 -39.10 -35.95
N VAL A 690 9.42 -38.42 -35.28
CA VAL A 690 10.87 -38.61 -35.48
C VAL A 690 11.34 -40.00 -35.02
N LYS A 691 10.78 -40.57 -33.94
CA LYS A 691 11.05 -41.96 -33.52
C LYS A 691 10.55 -42.97 -34.56
N LEU A 692 9.34 -42.75 -35.10
CA LEU A 692 8.77 -43.58 -36.17
C LEU A 692 9.57 -43.49 -37.46
N ALA A 693 9.97 -42.28 -37.89
CA ALA A 693 10.80 -42.08 -39.08
C ALA A 693 12.17 -42.75 -38.95
N LYS A 694 12.84 -42.64 -37.79
CA LYS A 694 14.10 -43.37 -37.51
C LYS A 694 13.93 -44.89 -37.61
N CYS A 695 12.88 -45.43 -36.98
CA CYS A 695 12.54 -46.86 -37.06
C CYS A 695 12.25 -47.33 -38.49
N GLN A 696 11.70 -46.46 -39.36
CA GLN A 696 11.51 -46.79 -40.77
C GLN A 696 12.84 -46.77 -41.54
N VAL A 697 13.65 -45.72 -41.41
CA VAL A 697 14.98 -45.62 -42.04
C VAL A 697 15.90 -46.79 -41.63
N GLU A 698 15.81 -47.28 -40.40
CA GLU A 698 16.55 -48.47 -39.96
C GLU A 698 16.11 -49.75 -40.69
N LYS A 699 14.81 -49.94 -40.94
CA LYS A 699 14.29 -51.08 -41.74
C LYS A 699 14.70 -50.96 -43.20
N ASP A 700 14.60 -49.77 -43.77
CA ASP A 700 14.97 -49.51 -45.16
C ASP A 700 16.47 -49.74 -45.36
N ARG A 701 17.31 -49.32 -44.40
CA ARG A 701 18.74 -49.63 -44.37
C ARG A 701 19.01 -51.14 -44.30
N LEU A 702 18.27 -51.89 -43.46
CA LEU A 702 18.41 -53.35 -43.38
C LEU A 702 18.00 -54.04 -44.70
N LEU A 703 16.92 -53.58 -45.34
CA LEU A 703 16.49 -54.08 -46.64
C LEU A 703 17.51 -53.79 -47.74
N ILE A 704 18.08 -52.58 -47.77
CA ILE A 704 19.18 -52.21 -48.67
C ILE A 704 20.39 -53.13 -48.44
N CYS A 705 20.79 -53.35 -47.17
CA CYS A 705 21.89 -54.27 -46.86
C CYS A 705 21.60 -55.72 -47.32
N GLN A 706 20.38 -56.23 -47.14
CA GLN A 706 20.02 -57.55 -47.65
C GLN A 706 20.17 -57.59 -49.18
N VAL A 707 19.53 -56.65 -49.89
CA VAL A 707 19.56 -56.56 -51.35
C VAL A 707 20.99 -56.39 -51.90
N THR A 708 21.88 -55.65 -51.23
CA THR A 708 23.29 -55.57 -51.66
C THR A 708 24.01 -56.91 -51.47
N THR A 709 23.84 -57.60 -50.34
CA THR A 709 24.48 -58.92 -50.13
C THR A 709 23.98 -60.00 -51.09
N GLU A 710 22.68 -60.01 -51.42
CA GLU A 710 22.12 -60.92 -52.43
C GLU A 710 22.66 -60.62 -53.82
N ASN A 711 22.72 -59.33 -54.21
CA ASN A 711 23.33 -58.91 -55.49
C ASN A 711 24.83 -59.24 -55.56
N GLU A 712 25.58 -59.08 -54.47
CA GLU A 712 26.99 -59.50 -54.43
C GLU A 712 27.15 -61.01 -54.62
N GLY A 713 26.27 -61.81 -53.98
CA GLY A 713 26.21 -63.26 -54.18
C GLY A 713 25.93 -63.64 -55.63
N LEU A 714 24.90 -63.06 -56.24
CA LEU A 714 24.54 -63.26 -57.64
C LEU A 714 25.66 -62.81 -58.60
N LEU A 715 26.37 -61.72 -58.29
CA LEU A 715 27.55 -61.28 -59.05
C LEU A 715 28.75 -62.22 -58.88
N GLN A 716 28.95 -62.83 -57.71
CA GLN A 716 29.94 -63.88 -57.52
C GLN A 716 29.59 -65.16 -58.30
N GLU A 717 28.32 -65.58 -58.30
CA GLU A 717 27.86 -66.74 -59.08
C GLU A 717 27.98 -66.47 -60.59
N LYS A 718 27.53 -65.31 -61.07
CA LYS A 718 27.73 -64.85 -62.45
C LYS A 718 29.19 -64.91 -62.86
N ARG A 719 30.13 -64.45 -62.02
CA ARG A 719 31.58 -64.56 -62.27
C ARG A 719 32.06 -66.02 -62.37
N LYS A 720 31.60 -66.91 -61.48
CA LYS A 720 31.92 -68.35 -61.53
C LYS A 720 31.40 -69.02 -62.81
N LEU A 721 30.17 -68.70 -63.22
CA LEU A 721 29.57 -69.23 -64.45
C LEU A 721 30.31 -68.72 -65.71
N PHE A 722 30.72 -67.45 -65.76
CA PHE A 722 31.55 -66.94 -66.85
C PHE A 722 32.92 -67.63 -66.93
N GLN A 723 33.55 -67.95 -65.79
CA GLN A 723 34.79 -68.73 -65.79
C GLN A 723 34.57 -70.15 -66.34
N GLN A 724 33.52 -70.85 -65.88
CA GLN A 724 33.18 -72.18 -66.41
C GLN A 724 32.92 -72.17 -67.93
N VAL A 725 32.22 -71.15 -68.44
CA VAL A 725 31.98 -70.98 -69.88
C VAL A 725 33.28 -70.66 -70.64
N HIS A 726 34.19 -69.87 -70.06
CA HIS A 726 35.51 -69.63 -70.63
C HIS A 726 36.32 -70.93 -70.76
N ASP A 727 36.43 -71.68 -69.67
CA ASP A 727 37.24 -72.91 -69.59
C ASP A 727 36.68 -74.00 -70.53
N LEU A 728 35.35 -74.12 -70.59
CA LEU A 728 34.68 -74.97 -71.58
C LEU A 728 34.98 -74.51 -73.02
N ALA A 729 34.92 -73.21 -73.32
CA ALA A 729 35.25 -72.69 -74.64
C ALA A 729 36.76 -72.81 -74.98
N GLU A 730 37.64 -72.93 -74.00
CA GLU A 730 39.06 -73.24 -74.21
C GLU A 730 39.26 -74.73 -74.52
N THR A 731 38.64 -75.64 -73.75
CA THR A 731 38.65 -77.08 -74.10
C THR A 731 37.98 -77.35 -75.46
N GLU A 732 36.94 -76.60 -75.81
CA GLU A 732 36.31 -76.66 -77.13
C GLU A 732 37.27 -76.19 -78.25
N ARG A 733 38.00 -75.09 -78.05
CA ARG A 733 39.06 -74.66 -79.00
C ARG A 733 40.17 -75.71 -79.12
N ASN A 734 40.65 -76.26 -78.01
CA ASN A 734 41.73 -77.25 -78.01
C ASN A 734 41.28 -78.56 -78.70
N SER A 735 40.03 -78.98 -78.48
CA SER A 735 39.44 -80.12 -79.20
C SER A 735 39.23 -79.83 -80.69
N LYS A 736 38.80 -78.62 -81.09
CA LYS A 736 38.72 -78.18 -82.50
C LYS A 736 40.10 -78.13 -83.18
N GLN A 737 41.15 -77.69 -82.50
CA GLN A 737 42.52 -77.74 -83.01
C GLN A 737 42.97 -79.19 -83.20
N ALA A 738 42.78 -80.06 -82.19
CA ALA A 738 43.10 -81.48 -82.30
C ALA A 738 42.36 -82.14 -83.47
N LEU A 739 41.04 -81.95 -83.59
CA LEU A 739 40.23 -82.40 -84.71
C LEU A 739 40.73 -81.88 -86.06
N SER A 740 41.18 -80.63 -86.14
CA SER A 740 41.78 -80.06 -87.37
C SER A 740 43.09 -80.75 -87.76
N THR A 741 43.95 -81.09 -86.79
CA THR A 741 45.19 -81.86 -87.04
C THR A 741 44.92 -83.32 -87.42
N VAL A 742 43.88 -83.93 -86.85
CA VAL A 742 43.43 -85.28 -87.24
C VAL A 742 42.82 -85.23 -88.65
N GLN A 743 42.06 -84.19 -88.99
CA GLN A 743 41.44 -84.04 -90.31
C GLN A 743 42.49 -83.77 -91.40
N SER A 744 43.54 -82.98 -91.14
CA SER A 744 44.62 -82.79 -92.11
C SER A 744 45.44 -84.08 -92.30
N ARG A 745 45.72 -84.82 -91.22
CA ARG A 745 46.34 -86.16 -91.30
C ARG A 745 45.47 -87.16 -92.08
N ALA A 746 44.16 -87.15 -91.87
CA ALA A 746 43.22 -88.00 -92.61
C ALA A 746 43.27 -87.70 -94.12
N ARG A 747 43.17 -86.42 -94.52
CA ARG A 747 43.27 -86.02 -95.94
C ARG A 747 44.60 -86.45 -96.57
N LEU A 748 45.72 -86.32 -95.87
CA LEU A 748 47.02 -86.78 -96.38
C LEU A 748 47.07 -88.31 -96.58
N LEU A 749 46.45 -89.08 -95.69
CA LEU A 749 46.30 -90.54 -95.84
C LEU A 749 45.30 -90.90 -96.95
N ASP A 750 44.24 -90.13 -97.15
CA ASP A 750 43.30 -90.31 -98.26
C ASP A 750 43.97 -90.00 -99.62
N GLU A 751 44.80 -88.95 -99.71
CA GLU A 751 45.63 -88.65 -100.88
C GLU A 751 46.68 -89.76 -101.15
N GLU A 752 47.35 -90.27 -100.12
CA GLU A 752 48.29 -91.39 -100.26
C GLU A 752 47.56 -92.66 -100.71
N ASN A 753 46.41 -92.97 -100.10
CA ASN A 753 45.56 -94.07 -100.52
C ASN A 753 45.07 -93.91 -101.96
N GLN A 754 44.69 -92.71 -102.41
CA GLN A 754 44.32 -92.45 -103.80
C GLN A 754 45.49 -92.71 -104.75
N ARG A 755 46.69 -92.19 -104.46
CA ARG A 755 47.90 -92.46 -105.25
C ARG A 755 48.27 -93.94 -105.28
N LEU A 756 48.03 -94.68 -104.19
CA LEU A 756 48.20 -96.13 -104.12
C LEU A 756 47.15 -96.86 -104.99
N HIS A 757 45.88 -96.45 -104.95
CA HIS A 757 44.83 -97.01 -105.81
C HIS A 757 45.07 -96.72 -107.30
N GLU A 758 45.47 -95.50 -107.67
CA GLU A 758 45.90 -95.15 -109.03
C GLU A 758 47.07 -96.03 -109.49
N ARG A 759 48.06 -96.26 -108.62
CA ARG A 759 49.21 -97.10 -108.93
C ARG A 759 48.84 -98.59 -109.04
N ILE A 760 47.88 -99.06 -108.25
CA ILE A 760 47.29 -100.40 -108.40
C ILE A 760 46.55 -100.51 -109.74
N LEU A 761 45.77 -99.49 -110.14
CA LEU A 761 45.08 -99.45 -111.44
C LEU A 761 46.05 -99.39 -112.63
N GLN A 762 47.16 -98.66 -112.51
CA GLN A 762 48.24 -98.66 -113.51
C GLN A 762 48.90 -100.05 -113.61
N LEU A 763 49.21 -100.68 -112.47
CA LEU A 763 49.81 -102.02 -112.44
C LEU A 763 48.85 -103.10 -112.99
N THR A 764 47.56 -103.07 -112.65
CA THR A 764 46.58 -104.01 -113.22
C THR A 764 46.31 -103.76 -114.70
N SER A 765 46.38 -102.51 -115.16
CA SER A 765 46.40 -102.18 -116.60
C SER A 765 47.64 -102.77 -117.30
N HIS A 766 48.83 -102.63 -116.73
CA HIS A 766 50.04 -103.27 -117.27
C HIS A 766 49.94 -104.81 -117.28
N ILE A 767 49.39 -105.43 -116.23
CA ILE A 767 49.12 -106.88 -116.19
C ILE A 767 48.11 -107.27 -117.29
N GLY A 768 46.99 -106.55 -117.44
CA GLY A 768 45.99 -106.81 -118.48
C GLY A 768 46.54 -106.66 -119.90
N ASN A 769 47.47 -105.72 -120.12
CA ASN A 769 48.21 -105.56 -121.37
C ASN A 769 49.18 -106.72 -121.61
N LEU A 770 49.93 -107.16 -120.59
CA LEU A 770 50.82 -108.33 -120.69
C LEU A 770 50.04 -109.63 -120.93
N GLU A 771 48.92 -109.85 -120.26
CA GLU A 771 48.01 -110.96 -120.54
C GLU A 771 47.45 -110.90 -121.96
N SER A 772 47.14 -109.71 -122.47
CA SER A 772 46.60 -109.54 -123.82
C SER A 772 47.67 -109.77 -124.88
N ALA A 773 48.93 -109.41 -124.62
CA ALA A 773 50.08 -109.80 -125.43
C ALA A 773 50.31 -111.32 -125.39
N LEU A 774 50.23 -111.96 -124.21
CA LEU A 774 50.30 -113.42 -124.08
C LEU A 774 49.15 -114.13 -124.82
N ARG A 775 47.93 -113.58 -124.78
CA ARG A 775 46.78 -114.07 -125.56
C ARG A 775 46.98 -113.85 -127.07
N SER A 776 47.58 -112.74 -127.50
CA SER A 776 47.91 -112.49 -128.91
C SER A 776 48.94 -113.49 -129.43
N ILE A 777 50.04 -113.73 -128.69
CA ILE A 777 51.05 -114.76 -129.01
C ILE A 777 50.39 -116.15 -129.10
N ARG A 778 49.51 -116.49 -128.15
CA ARG A 778 48.77 -117.76 -128.14
C ARG A 778 47.81 -117.94 -129.32
N ASN A 779 47.29 -116.85 -129.88
CA ASN A 779 46.30 -116.85 -130.96
C ASN A 779 46.91 -116.72 -132.38
N HIS A 780 48.23 -116.77 -132.51
CA HIS A 780 48.93 -116.84 -133.82
C HIS A 780 49.67 -118.17 -134.01
N SER A 781 49.19 -119.24 -133.35
CA SER A 781 49.80 -120.58 -133.40
C SER A 781 48.76 -121.70 -133.20
N LEU A 782 47.50 -121.50 -133.64
CA LEU A 782 46.43 -122.49 -133.46
C LEU A 782 45.38 -122.50 -134.58
N GLU A 783 45.79 -122.26 -135.83
CA GLU A 783 45.07 -122.75 -137.00
C GLU A 783 45.98 -123.71 -137.78
N GLU A 784 45.41 -124.87 -138.14
CA GLU A 784 46.04 -126.05 -138.75
C GLU A 784 47.08 -126.84 -137.91
N LEU A 785 47.05 -128.18 -138.07
CA LEU A 785 48.06 -129.17 -137.62
C LEU A 785 48.23 -129.36 -136.08
N LYS A 786 48.50 -130.56 -135.54
CA LYS A 786 48.15 -131.94 -135.92
C LYS A 786 48.37 -132.85 -134.70
N SER A 787 47.62 -133.94 -134.66
CA SER A 787 47.89 -135.24 -134.01
C SER A 787 49.27 -135.56 -133.36
N ILE A 788 49.22 -136.35 -132.28
CA ILE A 788 50.26 -137.23 -131.68
C ILE A 788 51.02 -136.69 -130.44
N GLY A 789 50.74 -137.32 -129.28
CA GLY A 789 51.77 -138.04 -128.51
C GLY A 789 52.56 -137.34 -127.39
N PHE A 790 52.37 -137.85 -126.17
CA PHE A 790 53.40 -138.09 -125.13
C PHE A 790 54.25 -136.93 -124.53
N SER A 791 53.84 -136.54 -123.31
CA SER A 791 54.62 -136.53 -122.05
C SER A 791 55.95 -135.75 -121.88
N GLY A 792 56.00 -134.95 -120.79
CA GLY A 792 57.21 -134.40 -120.15
C GLY A 792 57.21 -132.86 -120.11
N CYS A 793 57.63 -132.15 -119.07
CA CYS A 793 57.98 -132.48 -117.66
C CYS A 793 57.44 -131.33 -116.77
N GLN A 794 56.75 -131.57 -115.65
CA GLN A 794 57.32 -131.80 -114.31
C GLN A 794 58.41 -130.80 -113.83
N VAL A 795 57.96 -129.71 -113.18
CA VAL A 795 58.59 -129.04 -112.02
C VAL A 795 57.41 -128.57 -111.14
N GLN A 796 57.15 -128.97 -109.88
CA GLN A 796 57.95 -129.29 -108.68
C GLN A 796 58.47 -128.09 -107.86
N SER A 797 57.55 -127.43 -107.16
CA SER A 797 57.70 -126.87 -105.81
C SER A 797 56.35 -127.10 -105.08
N LYS A 798 56.17 -127.85 -103.98
CA LYS A 798 57.01 -128.13 -102.79
C LYS A 798 57.48 -126.80 -102.16
N ILE A 799 57.17 -126.46 -100.92
CA ILE A 799 57.19 -127.22 -99.66
C ILE A 799 55.99 -126.75 -98.77
N LEU A 800 55.21 -127.64 -98.13
CA LEU A 800 55.15 -127.95 -96.68
C LEU A 800 55.30 -126.76 -95.69
N SER A 801 54.84 -126.76 -94.44
CA SER A 801 53.70 -127.40 -93.74
C SER A 801 53.69 -126.89 -92.29
N LEU A 802 52.50 -126.54 -91.74
CA LEU A 802 52.27 -126.30 -90.30
C LEU A 802 53.08 -125.14 -89.64
N PRO A 803 52.80 -124.77 -88.36
CA PRO A 803 51.61 -125.06 -87.54
C PRO A 803 50.90 -123.81 -86.98
N SER A 804 49.75 -124.08 -86.36
CA SER A 804 48.99 -123.20 -85.48
C SER A 804 49.80 -122.55 -84.35
N ALA A 805 49.49 -121.29 -84.02
CA ALA A 805 49.53 -120.78 -82.65
C ALA A 805 48.45 -119.70 -82.43
N ARG A 806 47.60 -119.91 -81.43
CA ARG A 806 47.06 -118.81 -80.61
C ARG A 806 48.01 -118.65 -79.43
N PHE A 807 48.40 -117.44 -79.05
CA PHE A 807 48.55 -116.99 -77.64
C PHE A 807 49.09 -115.54 -77.60
N SER A 808 48.92 -114.89 -76.45
CA SER A 808 49.56 -113.61 -76.09
C SER A 808 51.02 -113.82 -75.69
N ILE A 809 51.85 -112.76 -75.72
CA ILE A 809 52.69 -112.29 -74.57
C ILE A 809 53.63 -111.11 -74.94
N ALA A 810 53.68 -110.14 -74.02
CA ALA A 810 54.71 -109.14 -73.64
C ALA A 810 55.72 -108.50 -74.64
N SER A 811 56.16 -107.29 -74.23
CA SER A 811 57.40 -106.56 -74.58
C SER A 811 57.60 -106.20 -76.07
N LEU A 812 57.95 -104.96 -76.43
CA LEU A 812 58.83 -104.04 -75.70
C LEU A 812 58.15 -102.77 -75.16
N SER A 813 58.60 -102.37 -73.96
CA SER A 813 58.52 -100.99 -73.47
C SER A 813 59.93 -100.60 -73.07
N ASP A 814 60.41 -99.48 -73.59
CA ASP A 814 61.45 -98.59 -73.07
C ASP A 814 61.43 -97.36 -74.01
N PHE A 815 61.41 -96.11 -73.55
CA PHE A 815 61.88 -95.61 -72.25
C PHE A 815 60.79 -95.08 -71.30
N CYS A 816 61.04 -95.29 -70.01
CA CYS A 816 60.74 -94.42 -68.86
C CYS A 816 59.34 -93.79 -68.68
N GLY A 817 58.53 -94.44 -67.83
CA GLY A 817 58.05 -93.76 -66.61
C GLY A 817 59.05 -93.96 -65.46
N PRO A 818 58.64 -94.03 -64.18
CA PRO A 818 57.34 -93.76 -63.56
C PRO A 818 57.46 -92.64 -62.47
N LEU A 819 56.43 -92.22 -61.71
CA LEU A 819 55.75 -92.88 -60.57
C LEU A 819 54.71 -91.85 -60.01
N LYS A 820 53.64 -92.18 -59.28
CA LYS A 820 52.80 -93.39 -59.11
C LYS A 820 51.51 -92.93 -58.38
N ALA A 821 50.42 -93.70 -58.39
CA ALA A 821 49.15 -93.41 -57.69
C ALA A 821 48.87 -94.39 -56.54
N VAL A 822 47.71 -94.22 -55.85
CA VAL A 822 47.13 -95.05 -54.76
C VAL A 822 47.77 -94.71 -53.38
N ASP A 823 47.05 -94.53 -52.27
CA ASP A 823 45.87 -95.27 -51.75
C ASP A 823 44.85 -94.43 -50.92
N ASP A 824 43.73 -95.06 -50.52
CA ASP A 824 42.70 -94.54 -49.60
C ASP A 824 43.01 -94.90 -48.11
N GLY A 825 42.73 -94.02 -47.13
CA GLY A 825 42.85 -94.38 -45.70
C GLY A 825 42.69 -93.28 -44.64
N LYS A 826 41.77 -93.49 -43.70
CA LYS A 826 41.36 -92.61 -42.57
C LYS A 826 42.46 -92.23 -41.54
N LEU A 827 42.26 -91.07 -40.90
CA LEU A 827 42.45 -90.72 -39.46
C LEU A 827 43.69 -91.25 -38.69
N ASP A 828 44.58 -90.36 -38.23
CA ASP A 828 44.53 -89.79 -36.86
C ASP A 828 45.63 -88.72 -36.61
N GLU A 829 45.49 -87.95 -35.52
CA GLU A 829 46.55 -87.11 -34.90
C GLU A 829 47.56 -87.98 -34.07
N PRO A 830 48.63 -87.49 -33.37
CA PRO A 830 49.05 -86.09 -33.12
C PRO A 830 50.58 -85.78 -33.16
N VAL A 831 50.96 -84.49 -32.97
CA VAL A 831 52.11 -84.00 -32.13
C VAL A 831 53.55 -84.49 -32.49
N LYS A 832 54.59 -83.64 -32.71
CA LYS A 832 55.05 -82.45 -31.95
C LYS A 832 56.17 -81.68 -32.72
N GLY A 833 56.20 -80.34 -32.70
CA GLY A 833 57.31 -79.54 -33.25
C GLY A 833 57.07 -78.01 -33.30
N PRO A 834 57.59 -77.20 -32.34
CA PRO A 834 57.28 -75.76 -32.19
C PRO A 834 58.50 -74.82 -32.33
N PRO A 835 58.38 -73.46 -32.22
CA PRO A 835 57.26 -72.53 -32.47
C PRO A 835 57.70 -71.29 -33.33
N LEU A 836 56.96 -70.17 -33.20
CA LEU A 836 57.16 -68.74 -33.59
C LEU A 836 56.14 -68.28 -34.67
N LEU A 837 55.13 -67.42 -34.42
CA LEU A 837 55.09 -66.05 -33.83
C LEU A 837 55.88 -64.99 -34.61
N PHE A 838 55.23 -64.18 -35.45
CA PHE A 838 54.80 -62.79 -35.13
C PHE A 838 54.02 -62.10 -36.28
N GLN A 839 53.72 -60.81 -36.13
CA GLN A 839 52.84 -59.97 -36.96
C GLN A 839 53.58 -59.27 -38.13
N PRO A 840 52.87 -58.75 -39.15
CA PRO A 840 53.47 -57.94 -40.22
C PRO A 840 53.54 -56.44 -39.86
N LEU A 841 54.73 -55.83 -39.99
CA LEU A 841 54.92 -54.37 -40.11
C LEU A 841 56.27 -54.05 -40.78
N GLU A 842 56.55 -52.75 -40.93
CA GLU A 842 57.69 -52.06 -41.56
C GLU A 842 57.56 -51.88 -43.09
N ILE A 843 57.30 -50.67 -43.63
CA ILE A 843 57.93 -49.33 -43.50
C ILE A 843 59.11 -49.16 -44.47
N GLY A 844 58.97 -48.19 -45.39
CA GLY A 844 60.06 -47.63 -46.19
C GLY A 844 60.23 -46.15 -45.84
N TYR A 845 61.47 -45.74 -45.51
CA TYR A 845 61.81 -44.39 -45.06
C TYR A 845 62.11 -43.42 -46.21
N LEU A 846 61.91 -42.11 -45.99
CA LEU A 846 62.98 -41.10 -45.98
C LEU A 846 62.49 -39.75 -45.42
N ASN A 847 63.43 -38.84 -45.10
CA ASN A 847 63.19 -37.64 -44.27
C ASN A 847 64.19 -36.50 -44.59
N MET A 848 63.87 -35.25 -44.18
CA MET A 848 64.68 -34.01 -44.30
C MET A 848 64.82 -33.45 -45.76
N ALA A 849 65.00 -32.14 -46.04
CA ALA A 849 65.37 -31.00 -45.20
C ALA A 849 64.84 -29.61 -45.67
N SER A 850 64.85 -28.68 -44.72
CA SER A 850 64.57 -27.23 -44.69
C SER A 850 65.08 -26.26 -45.78
N LEU A 851 64.35 -25.13 -45.93
CA LEU A 851 64.84 -23.77 -46.22
C LEU A 851 63.77 -22.76 -45.71
N SER A 852 63.84 -21.93 -44.65
CA SER A 852 64.87 -21.16 -43.90
C SER A 852 64.85 -19.64 -44.22
N ASN A 853 64.55 -18.81 -43.20
CA ASN A 853 64.81 -17.36 -43.08
C ASN A 853 63.96 -16.42 -43.98
N THR A 854 63.57 -15.19 -43.61
CA THR A 854 63.74 -14.31 -42.40
C THR A 854 62.55 -13.32 -42.40
N SER A 855 62.12 -12.66 -41.31
CA SER A 855 62.87 -11.73 -40.45
C SER A 855 62.14 -11.39 -39.12
N ASP A 856 62.91 -10.98 -38.10
CA ASP A 856 62.46 -10.65 -36.74
C ASP A 856 61.99 -9.18 -36.51
N PHE A 857 61.74 -8.87 -35.22
CA PHE A 857 61.48 -7.57 -34.58
C PHE A 857 60.02 -7.06 -34.60
N LEU A 858 59.39 -6.63 -33.49
CA LEU A 858 59.89 -6.37 -32.11
C LEU A 858 58.92 -6.88 -31.02
N LYS A 859 59.43 -7.05 -29.80
CA LYS A 859 58.62 -7.19 -28.57
C LYS A 859 58.26 -5.82 -28.02
N GLU A 860 57.08 -5.71 -27.43
CA GLU A 860 56.94 -5.07 -26.11
C GLU A 860 56.29 -6.04 -25.12
N LYS A 861 56.40 -5.75 -23.82
CA LYS A 861 55.93 -6.60 -22.71
C LYS A 861 54.79 -5.91 -21.94
N PRO A 862 53.91 -6.67 -21.26
CA PRO A 862 52.86 -6.08 -20.44
C PRO A 862 53.44 -5.42 -19.19
N SER A 863 52.86 -4.29 -18.80
CA SER A 863 53.04 -3.67 -17.47
C SER A 863 52.12 -4.32 -16.44
N GLN A 864 52.57 -4.45 -15.19
CA GLN A 864 51.93 -5.25 -14.15
C GLN A 864 51.25 -4.40 -13.07
N HIS A 865 50.21 -4.97 -12.43
CA HIS A 865 49.60 -4.55 -11.14
C HIS A 865 48.93 -3.15 -11.12
N PHE A 866 47.84 -2.89 -10.38
CA PHE A 866 47.69 -3.14 -8.94
C PHE A 866 46.25 -3.45 -8.45
N PHE A 867 46.17 -3.63 -7.12
CA PHE A 867 45.07 -4.12 -6.27
C PHE A 867 43.69 -3.43 -6.37
N CYS A 868 42.67 -4.26 -6.08
CA CYS A 868 41.54 -4.12 -5.13
C CYS A 868 40.89 -2.76 -4.77
N ASP A 869 39.57 -2.89 -4.59
CA ASP A 869 38.74 -2.47 -3.44
C ASP A 869 37.78 -1.26 -3.52
N HIS A 870 36.53 -1.60 -3.17
CA HIS A 870 35.48 -0.84 -2.48
C HIS A 870 34.78 0.34 -3.20
N GLY A 871 33.46 0.41 -2.95
CA GLY A 871 32.49 1.34 -3.52
C GLY A 871 31.06 0.89 -3.21
#